data_AF-A0ABD1JTI1-F1
#
_entry.id   AF-A0ABD1JTI1-F1
#
_cell.length_a   1.000
_cell.length_b   1.000
_cell.length_c   1.000
_cell.angle_alpha   90.00
_cell.angle_beta   90.00
_cell.angle_gamma   90.00
#
_symmetry.space_group_name_H-M   'P 1'
#
loop_
_entity.id
_entity.type
_entity.pdbx_description
1 polymer ?
#
loop_
_entity_poly.entity_id
_entity_poly.type
_entity_poly.pdbx_seq_one_letter_code
_entity_poly.pdbx_strand_id
1 'polypeptide(L)'
;MPVNMAQKASEALCGLLVTSELQKPQSCEEAELPCPAAMTPLAPPVPLLPLLLCWFLRAATTAFPEEPGPLNSLPSEVVRRHPVFLGRAHRSSLRQEPLHIQRILKVNRTLYIGARDDLFRVELDNVVGDEMFYSKKRTWESNRNDIRVCRMKGKHEDECRNFIRVLLSRQDGLFVCGTNAFNPLCANYTGDTLEMLGDPFSGMARCPYDPKHANVALFAEGNLFTATVTDFLAIDAVIYRSLGDSLALRTVKHDSKWFRAQMRSESTGYELQAVILAAPQGRSQLFQEIDADAGTDTDADAGTDTDTDTDAGTDTDADADAGARADADAGTDTDAGTDADAGTDADADADADAGTDADADADAGAGAGADADADADARADADAGTDADAGSDAGSDADAEPYFISAVEWGAHIYFFFREIAMEFNYLEKVMVSRVARVCKRDLGGSQRVLEKQWTSFVKARLNCSIPGDSHFYFNMLHSTSPIIRMHGRDIILGVFSTPSNSIPGSAVCAFDMEQLASVFDGRFKEQKSPESIWTPFPDELLPKPRPGGCAGPGSKYNSSNSFPDEMLNFVKTHPLMDEAVPSLGQRPWIVRTMVRYQLNKIVVDTEAGPYRNRTVLFLGSSRGTVLKFLIMPNSNNTVTSGNILLEEMEGFNADKCGEDTPQARRLLSLILDRASHTLLLAFSSCVVRVPVAQCQLYSRCMKNCIASRDPYCGWTRGSTCSFLRPGTRIPFEQDVEQGNTSHLGDCDAYSQQVGVCTAQVQYLCHVPAEVVVEVAV
;
A
#
# COMPACT_ATOMS: atom_id res chain seq x y z
N MET A 1 -32.70 -12.27 6.47
CA MET A 1 -33.72 -11.32 6.97
C MET A 1 -33.69 -11.36 8.49
N PRO A 2 -33.09 -10.36 9.13
CA PRO A 2 -33.92 -9.27 9.68
C PRO A 2 -33.25 -7.90 9.46
N VAL A 3 -33.62 -7.22 8.37
CA VAL A 3 -33.21 -5.82 8.09
C VAL A 3 -34.45 -4.97 7.75
N ASN A 4 -35.42 -5.56 7.02
CA ASN A 4 -36.69 -4.92 6.64
C ASN A 4 -37.68 -4.59 7.79
N MET A 5 -37.34 -4.82 9.06
CA MET A 5 -38.17 -4.34 10.19
C MET A 5 -37.73 -2.97 10.73
N ALA A 6 -36.45 -2.59 10.59
CA ALA A 6 -35.99 -1.26 11.04
C ALA A 6 -36.49 -0.14 10.10
N GLN A 7 -36.47 -0.40 8.79
CA GLN A 7 -36.80 0.59 7.77
C GLN A 7 -38.31 0.96 7.76
N LYS A 8 -39.19 -0.01 8.07
CA LYS A 8 -40.65 0.22 8.18
C LYS A 8 -41.12 0.89 9.47
N ALA A 9 -40.25 1.04 10.47
CA ALA A 9 -40.56 1.77 11.70
C ALA A 9 -40.38 3.30 11.52
N SER A 10 -39.54 3.74 10.59
CA SER A 10 -39.23 5.16 10.38
C SER A 10 -40.32 5.92 9.62
N GLU A 11 -41.06 5.25 8.74
CA GLU A 11 -42.11 5.90 7.91
C GLU A 11 -43.47 6.00 8.63
N ALA A 12 -43.71 5.16 9.66
CA ALA A 12 -44.99 5.13 10.37
C ALA A 12 -45.16 6.22 11.45
N LEU A 13 -44.06 6.83 11.91
CA LEU A 13 -44.07 7.85 12.97
C LEU A 13 -44.15 9.29 12.46
N CYS A 14 -43.93 9.53 11.16
CA CYS A 14 -43.94 10.88 10.58
C CYS A 14 -45.33 11.33 10.08
N GLY A 15 -46.34 10.45 10.12
CA GLY A 15 -47.70 10.70 9.58
C GLY A 15 -48.79 11.02 10.62
N LEU A 16 -48.47 11.12 11.91
CA LEU A 16 -49.43 11.28 12.99
C LEU A 16 -49.02 12.41 13.95
N LEU A 17 -49.06 13.67 13.47
CA LEU A 17 -49.22 14.90 14.28
C LEU A 17 -49.34 16.16 13.41
N VAL A 18 -50.32 16.18 12.49
CA VAL A 18 -50.74 17.40 11.77
C VAL A 18 -52.25 17.55 11.87
N THR A 19 -52.74 18.04 13.03
CA THR A 19 -54.05 18.69 13.21
C THR A 19 -54.22 19.21 14.65
N SER A 20 -54.03 20.51 14.88
CA SER A 20 -54.98 21.37 15.65
C SER A 20 -54.42 22.78 15.81
N GLU A 21 -55.32 23.76 15.78
CA GLU A 21 -55.04 25.18 15.52
C GLU A 21 -54.60 26.00 16.75
N LEU A 22 -53.77 27.01 16.46
CA LEU A 22 -53.80 28.38 16.99
C LEU A 22 -54.68 28.68 18.22
N GLN A 23 -54.05 29.06 19.35
CA GLN A 23 -54.51 30.26 20.07
C GLN A 23 -53.40 30.97 20.88
N LYS A 24 -53.40 32.31 20.79
CA LYS A 24 -52.50 33.24 21.47
C LYS A 24 -52.94 33.49 22.92
N PRO A 25 -52.01 33.86 23.83
CA PRO A 25 -52.35 34.84 24.85
C PRO A 25 -51.34 36.00 24.97
N GLN A 26 -51.77 37.05 25.68
CA GLN A 26 -51.05 38.30 25.91
C GLN A 26 -50.37 38.34 27.29
N SER A 27 -49.46 39.32 27.45
CA SER A 27 -48.95 39.96 28.68
C SER A 27 -49.63 39.68 30.03
N CYS A 28 -48.83 39.61 31.10
CA CYS A 28 -48.77 40.67 32.13
C CYS A 28 -47.63 40.44 33.15
N GLU A 29 -47.37 41.48 33.96
CA GLU A 29 -46.13 41.73 34.72
C GLU A 29 -46.38 41.80 36.25
N GLU A 30 -45.31 41.58 37.04
CA GLU A 30 -45.10 41.93 38.47
C GLU A 30 -46.11 41.55 39.59
N ALA A 31 -45.59 40.89 40.64
CA ALA A 31 -45.80 41.23 42.07
C ALA A 31 -44.89 40.41 43.01
N GLU A 32 -44.60 40.92 44.21
CA GLU A 32 -43.56 40.46 45.14
C GLU A 32 -43.96 39.33 46.15
N LEU A 33 -42.94 38.86 46.89
CA LEU A 33 -42.86 37.91 48.04
C LEU A 33 -43.82 38.23 49.23
N PRO A 34 -43.96 37.40 50.31
CA PRO A 34 -43.11 36.26 50.75
C PRO A 34 -43.84 34.97 51.26
N CYS A 35 -43.07 33.92 51.59
CA CYS A 35 -43.53 32.69 52.28
C CYS A 35 -43.80 32.91 53.79
N PRO A 36 -44.65 32.07 54.44
CA PRO A 36 -44.07 30.92 55.16
C PRO A 36 -44.96 29.64 55.27
N ALA A 37 -44.35 28.57 55.80
CA ALA A 37 -44.95 27.42 56.50
C ALA A 37 -45.68 26.30 55.72
N ALA A 38 -44.87 25.31 55.29
CA ALA A 38 -45.08 23.86 55.47
C ALA A 38 -46.50 23.24 55.42
N MET A 39 -46.84 22.60 54.29
CA MET A 39 -47.67 21.39 54.24
C MET A 39 -47.09 20.38 53.24
N THR A 40 -47.24 19.09 53.53
CA THR A 40 -46.66 17.95 52.80
C THR A 40 -47.40 17.61 51.50
N PRO A 41 -46.71 17.30 50.38
CA PRO A 41 -47.31 16.62 49.24
C PRO A 41 -46.95 15.12 49.17
N LEU A 42 -47.92 14.30 48.75
CA LEU A 42 -47.69 12.92 48.30
C LEU A 42 -46.80 12.91 47.04
N ALA A 43 -45.94 11.90 46.92
CA ALA A 43 -45.11 11.72 45.73
C ALA A 43 -45.94 11.22 44.52
N PRO A 44 -45.77 11.80 43.31
CA PRO A 44 -46.25 11.19 42.06
C PRO A 44 -45.36 9.99 41.66
N PRO A 45 -45.87 9.05 40.82
CA PRO A 45 -45.13 7.85 40.46
C PRO A 45 -43.91 8.15 39.59
N VAL A 46 -42.80 7.48 39.88
CA VAL A 46 -41.56 7.53 39.09
C VAL A 46 -41.82 6.99 37.68
N PRO A 47 -41.42 7.70 36.59
CA PRO A 47 -41.53 7.15 35.26
C PRO A 47 -40.52 6.00 35.07
N LEU A 48 -41.03 4.79 34.86
CA LEU A 48 -40.21 3.61 34.57
C LEU A 48 -39.58 3.64 33.16
N LEU A 49 -40.07 4.53 32.28
CA LEU A 49 -39.63 4.64 30.89
C LEU A 49 -38.13 4.98 30.70
N PRO A 50 -37.55 6.03 31.33
CA PRO A 50 -36.12 6.31 31.22
C PRO A 50 -35.23 5.22 31.84
N LEU A 51 -35.72 4.49 32.85
CA LEU A 51 -35.01 3.34 33.43
C LEU A 51 -35.00 2.15 32.48
N LEU A 52 -36.12 1.87 31.79
CA LEU A 52 -36.19 0.89 30.71
C LEU A 52 -35.32 1.28 29.51
N LEU A 53 -35.31 2.57 29.12
CA LEU A 53 -34.46 3.06 28.04
C LEU A 53 -32.96 2.92 28.39
N CYS A 54 -32.58 3.26 29.62
CA CYS A 54 -31.22 3.00 30.14
C CYS A 54 -30.89 1.50 30.25
N TRP A 55 -31.88 0.63 30.52
CA TRP A 55 -31.69 -0.82 30.50
C TRP A 55 -31.49 -1.36 29.09
N PHE A 56 -32.22 -0.87 28.08
CA PHE A 56 -32.01 -1.24 26.69
C PHE A 56 -30.68 -0.67 26.14
N LEU A 57 -30.31 0.56 26.50
CA LEU A 57 -29.00 1.14 26.18
C LEU A 57 -27.85 0.35 26.84
N ARG A 58 -27.99 -0.09 28.09
CA ARG A 58 -27.00 -0.99 28.74
C ARG A 58 -27.00 -2.41 28.16
N ALA A 59 -28.15 -2.94 27.73
CA ALA A 59 -28.21 -4.23 27.06
C ALA A 59 -27.48 -4.22 25.70
N ALA A 60 -27.38 -3.05 25.06
CA ALA A 60 -26.61 -2.88 23.82
C ALA A 60 -25.08 -2.77 24.03
N THR A 61 -24.58 -2.57 25.26
CA THR A 61 -23.14 -2.37 25.52
C THR A 61 -22.29 -3.66 25.58
N THR A 62 -22.84 -4.83 25.25
CA THR A 62 -22.12 -6.11 25.36
C THR A 62 -21.48 -6.62 24.06
N ALA A 63 -21.64 -5.91 22.94
CA ALA A 63 -21.27 -6.42 21.61
C ALA A 63 -19.90 -5.97 21.08
N PHE A 64 -19.31 -4.89 21.59
CA PHE A 64 -18.02 -4.34 21.10
C PHE A 64 -17.12 -3.91 22.28
N PRO A 65 -15.78 -4.04 22.16
CA PRO A 65 -14.86 -3.61 23.22
C PRO A 65 -14.91 -2.09 23.46
N GLU A 66 -14.85 -1.68 24.72
CA GLU A 66 -14.69 -0.27 25.11
C GLU A 66 -13.27 0.21 24.81
N GLU A 67 -13.13 1.41 24.25
CA GLU A 67 -11.85 1.96 23.79
C GLU A 67 -11.38 3.11 24.68
N PRO A 68 -10.37 2.91 25.57
CA PRO A 68 -9.81 4.00 26.33
C PRO A 68 -9.12 5.03 25.41
N GLY A 69 -9.21 6.31 25.79
CA GLY A 69 -8.45 7.39 25.18
C GLY A 69 -6.94 7.29 25.45
N PRO A 70 -6.12 8.09 24.75
CA PRO A 70 -4.69 8.11 24.98
C PRO A 70 -4.35 8.68 26.36
N LEU A 71 -3.33 8.12 27.03
CA LEU A 71 -2.83 8.68 28.30
C LEU A 71 -2.24 10.08 28.10
N ASN A 72 -1.69 10.38 26.92
CA ASN A 72 -1.12 11.66 26.56
C ASN A 72 -1.50 12.05 25.13
N SER A 73 -1.74 13.33 24.88
CA SER A 73 -1.87 13.90 23.54
C SER A 73 -0.84 15.01 23.39
N LEU A 74 -0.12 15.06 22.27
CA LEU A 74 0.90 16.09 22.04
C LEU A 74 0.28 17.37 21.46
N PRO A 75 0.60 18.56 22.01
CA PRO A 75 0.24 19.83 21.39
C PRO A 75 0.89 20.00 20.01
N SER A 76 0.14 20.53 19.04
CA SER A 76 0.62 20.72 17.67
C SER A 76 1.85 21.65 17.58
N GLU A 77 2.06 22.54 18.55
CA GLU A 77 3.26 23.39 18.65
C GLU A 77 4.54 22.58 18.84
N VAL A 78 4.48 21.43 19.54
CA VAL A 78 5.61 20.52 19.70
C VAL A 78 5.84 19.75 18.41
N VAL A 79 4.76 19.31 17.76
CA VAL A 79 4.79 18.61 16.46
C VAL A 79 5.47 19.45 15.38
N ARG A 80 5.18 20.75 15.31
CA ARG A 80 5.72 21.68 14.30
C ARG A 80 7.26 21.82 14.32
N ARG A 81 7.88 21.58 15.48
CA ARG A 81 9.35 21.68 15.70
C ARG A 81 10.13 20.44 15.27
N HIS A 82 9.47 19.34 14.89
CA HIS A 82 10.18 18.17 14.40
C HIS A 82 10.99 18.48 13.12
N PRO A 83 12.19 17.91 12.96
CA PRO A 83 12.95 18.03 11.73
C PRO A 83 12.21 17.47 10.51
N VAL A 84 12.20 18.22 9.41
CA VAL A 84 11.52 17.82 8.16
C VAL A 84 12.50 17.83 6.99
N PHE A 85 12.44 16.80 6.15
CA PHE A 85 13.09 16.79 4.83
C PHE A 85 12.12 17.34 3.79
N LEU A 86 12.55 18.39 3.08
CA LEU A 86 11.78 19.08 2.04
C LEU A 86 12.40 18.96 0.64
N GLY A 87 13.34 18.03 0.44
CA GLY A 87 13.99 17.82 -0.86
C GLY A 87 15.21 18.71 -1.12
N ARG A 88 15.56 19.62 -0.21
CA ARG A 88 16.55 20.69 -0.44
C ARG A 88 18.00 20.28 -0.19
N ALA A 89 18.90 20.97 -0.87
CA ALA A 89 20.32 20.99 -0.54
C ALA A 89 20.57 22.00 0.60
N HIS A 90 21.55 21.70 1.46
CA HIS A 90 21.98 22.62 2.51
C HIS A 90 22.44 23.96 1.90
N ARG A 91 21.89 25.08 2.42
CA ARG A 91 22.07 26.46 1.92
C ARG A 91 21.42 26.79 0.56
N SER A 92 20.52 25.97 0.04
CA SER A 92 19.68 26.34 -1.11
C SER A 92 18.32 26.87 -0.64
N SER A 93 17.97 28.08 -1.09
CA SER A 93 16.66 28.72 -0.83
C SER A 93 15.66 28.52 -1.98
N LEU A 94 15.94 27.63 -2.93
CA LEU A 94 15.07 27.40 -4.09
C LEU A 94 13.70 26.87 -3.64
N ARG A 95 12.63 27.49 -4.16
CA ARG A 95 11.25 27.02 -4.02
C ARG A 95 11.13 25.74 -4.84
N GLN A 96 10.95 24.61 -4.16
CA GLN A 96 11.01 23.29 -4.76
C GLN A 96 9.61 22.81 -5.16
N GLU A 97 9.51 22.15 -6.30
CA GLU A 97 8.28 21.46 -6.72
C GLU A 97 7.88 20.35 -5.72
N PRO A 98 6.60 19.94 -5.71
CA PRO A 98 6.16 18.81 -4.90
C PRO A 98 6.99 17.56 -5.19
N LEU A 99 7.51 16.92 -4.14
CA LEU A 99 8.41 15.78 -4.28
C LEU A 99 7.70 14.53 -4.83
N HIS A 100 6.43 14.35 -4.49
CA HIS A 100 5.67 13.11 -4.73
C HIS A 100 6.47 11.85 -4.31
N ILE A 101 6.97 11.85 -3.07
CA ILE A 101 7.67 10.73 -2.45
C ILE A 101 6.81 9.46 -2.61
N GLN A 102 7.46 8.36 -3.00
CA GLN A 102 6.82 7.08 -3.25
C GLN A 102 7.29 6.01 -2.26
N ARG A 103 8.60 5.95 -2.02
CA ARG A 103 9.24 4.96 -1.15
C ARG A 103 10.40 5.61 -0.38
N ILE A 104 10.61 5.14 0.85
CA ILE A 104 11.82 5.41 1.62
C ILE A 104 12.46 4.10 2.07
N LEU A 105 13.78 4.05 2.06
CA LEU A 105 14.59 2.91 2.48
C LEU A 105 15.68 3.40 3.44
N LYS A 106 15.73 2.82 4.64
CA LYS A 106 16.72 3.18 5.66
C LYS A 106 17.77 2.09 5.76
N VAL A 107 19.03 2.44 5.51
CA VAL A 107 20.19 1.53 5.63
C VAL A 107 21.20 2.17 6.59
N ASN A 108 21.49 1.51 7.71
CA ASN A 108 22.42 1.98 8.75
C ASN A 108 22.08 3.38 9.31
N ARG A 109 22.79 4.44 8.89
CA ARG A 109 22.52 5.86 9.24
C ARG A 109 21.97 6.68 8.08
N THR A 110 21.88 6.09 6.89
CA THR A 110 21.50 6.75 5.64
C THR A 110 20.04 6.42 5.29
N LEU A 111 19.31 7.42 4.83
CA LEU A 111 17.95 7.33 4.35
C LEU A 111 17.93 7.62 2.84
N TYR A 112 17.49 6.65 2.05
CA TYR A 112 17.23 6.82 0.63
C TYR A 112 15.75 7.12 0.41
N ILE A 113 15.45 8.09 -0.46
CA ILE A 113 14.08 8.56 -0.73
C ILE A 113 13.88 8.52 -2.25
N GLY A 114 13.00 7.64 -2.71
CA GLY A 114 12.54 7.57 -4.09
C GLY A 114 11.28 8.41 -4.28
N ALA A 115 11.33 9.35 -5.21
CA ALA A 115 10.33 10.39 -5.44
C ALA A 115 9.85 10.38 -6.91
N ARG A 116 9.23 11.47 -7.38
CA ARG A 116 9.04 11.74 -8.81
C ARG A 116 10.35 12.28 -9.39
N ASP A 117 10.83 11.63 -10.44
CA ASP A 117 12.04 11.94 -11.23
C ASP A 117 13.38 11.99 -10.43
N ASP A 118 13.37 11.93 -9.10
CA ASP A 118 14.54 12.04 -8.22
C ASP A 118 14.70 10.87 -7.22
N LEU A 119 15.97 10.52 -6.96
CA LEU A 119 16.43 9.67 -5.86
C LEU A 119 17.36 10.50 -4.95
N PHE A 120 17.01 10.60 -3.67
CA PHE A 120 17.80 11.34 -2.67
C PHE A 120 18.51 10.39 -1.70
N ARG A 121 19.69 10.81 -1.23
CA ARG A 121 20.46 10.18 -0.13
C ARG A 121 20.61 11.19 1.00
N VAL A 122 19.97 10.95 2.14
CA VAL A 122 19.95 11.81 3.33
C VAL A 122 20.72 11.14 4.46
N GLU A 123 21.63 11.85 5.13
CA GLU A 123 22.31 11.33 6.33
C GLU A 123 21.52 11.74 7.57
N LEU A 124 21.06 10.77 8.36
CA LEU A 124 20.19 11.03 9.52
C LEU A 124 20.90 11.75 10.68
N ASP A 125 22.22 11.91 10.62
CA ASP A 125 22.99 12.70 11.59
C ASP A 125 23.23 14.14 11.13
N ASN A 126 22.94 14.48 9.86
CA ASN A 126 23.11 15.82 9.31
C ASN A 126 21.77 16.61 9.34
N VAL A 127 21.40 17.06 10.54
CA VAL A 127 20.21 17.90 10.78
C VAL A 127 20.66 19.28 11.24
N VAL A 128 20.11 20.34 10.65
CA VAL A 128 20.43 21.73 11.02
C VAL A 128 19.14 22.44 11.41
N GLY A 129 19.00 22.73 12.72
CA GLY A 129 17.73 23.19 13.28
C GLY A 129 16.63 22.15 13.06
N ASP A 130 15.53 22.56 12.43
CA ASP A 130 14.37 21.73 12.19
C ASP A 130 14.23 21.28 10.72
N GLU A 131 15.32 21.24 9.95
CA GLU A 131 15.34 20.79 8.56
C GLU A 131 16.42 19.71 8.31
N MET A 132 16.08 18.75 7.45
CA MET A 132 16.96 17.67 6.99
C MET A 132 17.31 17.89 5.52
N PHE A 133 18.58 17.70 5.15
CA PHE A 133 19.11 18.00 3.81
C PHE A 133 19.66 16.74 3.14
N TYR A 134 19.58 16.67 1.80
CA TYR A 134 20.24 15.59 1.08
C TYR A 134 21.76 15.79 1.02
N SER A 135 22.48 14.67 1.08
CA SER A 135 23.93 14.57 0.84
C SER A 135 24.25 14.34 -0.64
N LYS A 136 23.38 13.60 -1.35
CA LYS A 136 23.41 13.40 -2.80
C LYS A 136 21.98 13.37 -3.34
N LYS A 137 21.79 13.84 -4.58
CA LYS A 137 20.56 13.70 -5.38
C LYS A 137 20.96 13.12 -6.72
N ARG A 138 20.19 12.16 -7.23
CA ARG A 138 20.28 11.67 -8.60
C ARG A 138 18.93 11.86 -9.28
N THR A 139 18.94 12.57 -10.40
CA THR A 139 17.77 12.74 -11.26
C THR A 139 17.76 11.62 -12.31
N TRP A 140 16.59 11.02 -12.52
CA TRP A 140 16.30 9.95 -13.47
C TRP A 140 14.90 10.19 -14.06
N GLU A 141 14.80 11.23 -14.89
CA GLU A 141 13.57 11.60 -15.61
C GLU A 141 13.23 10.59 -16.72
N SER A 142 11.94 10.51 -17.06
CA SER A 142 11.49 9.85 -18.29
C SER A 142 11.97 10.60 -19.53
N ASN A 143 12.33 9.88 -20.60
CA ASN A 143 12.69 10.55 -21.85
C ASN A 143 11.46 11.17 -22.55
N ARG A 144 11.70 12.16 -23.42
CA ARG A 144 10.62 12.90 -24.12
C ARG A 144 9.76 12.04 -25.05
N ASN A 145 10.18 10.83 -25.41
CA ASN A 145 9.39 9.91 -26.23
C ASN A 145 8.41 9.12 -25.37
N ASP A 146 8.86 8.53 -24.25
CA ASP A 146 8.00 7.84 -23.28
C ASP A 146 6.91 8.77 -22.74
N ILE A 147 7.25 10.01 -22.39
CA ILE A 147 6.28 11.04 -21.96
C ILE A 147 5.22 11.29 -23.05
N ARG A 148 5.64 11.39 -24.33
CA ARG A 148 4.73 11.60 -25.46
C ARG A 148 3.81 10.39 -25.66
N VAL A 149 4.36 9.17 -25.62
CA VAL A 149 3.60 7.92 -25.76
C VAL A 149 2.60 7.76 -24.62
N CYS A 150 2.99 8.10 -23.39
CA CYS A 150 2.10 8.13 -22.23
C CYS A 150 0.91 9.07 -22.43
N ARG A 151 1.16 10.32 -22.88
CA ARG A 151 0.10 11.29 -23.18
C ARG A 151 -0.79 10.86 -24.34
N MET A 152 -0.22 10.25 -25.40
CA MET A 152 -1.00 9.68 -26.52
C MET A 152 -1.90 8.51 -26.08
N LYS A 153 -1.60 7.84 -24.96
CA LYS A 153 -2.46 6.84 -24.31
C LYS A 153 -3.48 7.46 -23.34
N GLY A 154 -3.69 8.78 -23.37
CA GLY A 154 -4.73 9.47 -22.60
C GLY A 154 -4.40 9.73 -21.12
N LYS A 155 -3.13 9.62 -20.70
CA LYS A 155 -2.69 9.90 -19.32
C LYS A 155 -2.37 11.37 -19.09
N HIS A 156 -2.59 11.85 -17.86
CA HIS A 156 -2.32 13.24 -17.49
C HIS A 156 -0.82 13.55 -17.47
N GLU A 157 -0.44 14.80 -17.72
CA GLU A 157 0.96 15.21 -17.84
C GLU A 157 1.76 14.96 -16.54
N ASP A 158 1.14 15.17 -15.37
CA ASP A 158 1.74 14.86 -14.06
C ASP A 158 1.93 13.36 -13.80
N GLU A 159 1.08 12.51 -14.38
CA GLU A 159 1.20 11.05 -14.24
C GLU A 159 2.28 10.47 -15.18
N CYS A 160 2.55 11.16 -16.30
CA CYS A 160 3.55 10.78 -17.30
C CYS A 160 5.00 11.13 -16.89
N ARG A 161 5.40 10.76 -15.66
CA ARG A 161 6.74 10.98 -15.07
C ARG A 161 7.34 9.68 -14.52
N ASN A 162 8.60 9.72 -14.08
CA ASN A 162 9.26 8.54 -13.50
C ASN A 162 9.13 8.53 -11.97
N PHE A 163 8.15 7.79 -11.46
CA PHE A 163 7.93 7.65 -10.02
C PHE A 163 8.67 6.41 -9.50
N ILE A 164 9.58 6.57 -8.54
CA ILE A 164 10.41 5.48 -8.01
C ILE A 164 9.61 4.56 -7.08
N ARG A 165 9.11 3.44 -7.59
CA ARG A 165 8.21 2.51 -6.86
C ARG A 165 8.92 1.30 -6.23
N VAL A 166 10.13 0.97 -6.68
CA VAL A 166 10.99 -0.07 -6.07
C VAL A 166 12.30 0.58 -5.64
N LEU A 167 12.70 0.33 -4.39
CA LEU A 167 13.95 0.80 -3.81
C LEU A 167 14.43 -0.23 -2.78
N LEU A 168 15.42 -1.04 -3.16
CA LEU A 168 15.97 -2.13 -2.35
C LEU A 168 17.49 -1.98 -2.20
N SER A 169 18.03 -2.44 -1.08
CA SER A 169 19.49 -2.52 -0.90
C SER A 169 20.00 -3.88 -1.38
N ARG A 170 21.17 -3.87 -2.03
CA ARG A 170 21.98 -5.04 -2.39
C ARG A 170 23.38 -4.89 -1.80
N GLN A 171 24.19 -5.95 -1.87
CA GLN A 171 25.60 -5.90 -1.42
C GLN A 171 26.39 -4.83 -2.18
N ASP A 172 26.15 -4.69 -3.49
CA ASP A 172 26.87 -3.78 -4.38
C ASP A 172 26.20 -2.39 -4.52
N GLY A 173 25.23 -2.05 -3.66
CA GLY A 173 24.54 -0.75 -3.67
C GLY A 173 23.01 -0.86 -3.59
N LEU A 174 22.32 -0.30 -4.58
CA LEU A 174 20.87 -0.17 -4.62
C LEU A 174 20.29 -0.78 -5.91
N PHE A 175 19.11 -1.37 -5.79
CA PHE A 175 18.28 -1.80 -6.90
C PHE A 175 17.03 -0.93 -6.92
N VAL A 176 16.82 -0.22 -8.02
CA VAL A 176 15.81 0.85 -8.13
C VAL A 176 14.97 0.63 -9.38
N CYS A 177 13.65 0.74 -9.26
CA CYS A 177 12.76 0.76 -10.43
C CYS A 177 11.73 1.88 -10.30
N GLY A 178 11.37 2.46 -11.45
CA GLY A 178 10.35 3.50 -11.54
C GLY A 178 9.38 3.28 -12.68
N THR A 179 8.25 3.98 -12.62
CA THR A 179 7.14 3.87 -13.60
C THR A 179 7.54 4.32 -15.00
N ASN A 180 8.56 5.18 -15.12
CA ASN A 180 9.07 5.79 -16.35
C ASN A 180 7.94 6.14 -17.35
N ALA A 181 7.02 7.03 -16.95
CA ALA A 181 5.87 7.45 -17.74
C ALA A 181 5.04 6.27 -18.32
N PHE A 182 4.60 5.34 -17.46
CA PHE A 182 3.89 4.12 -17.87
C PHE A 182 4.68 3.23 -18.87
N ASN A 183 6.00 3.19 -18.71
CA ASN A 183 6.90 2.26 -19.39
C ASN A 183 8.00 1.78 -18.41
N PRO A 184 7.67 0.92 -17.42
CA PRO A 184 8.51 0.72 -16.24
C PRO A 184 9.92 0.24 -16.53
N LEU A 185 10.91 0.83 -15.85
CA LEU A 185 12.33 0.50 -15.96
C LEU A 185 12.94 0.21 -14.59
N CYS A 186 13.97 -0.63 -14.59
CA CYS A 186 14.81 -0.93 -13.44
C CYS A 186 16.28 -0.66 -13.76
N ALA A 187 17.04 -0.22 -12.74
CA ALA A 187 18.47 0.03 -12.82
C ALA A 187 19.16 -0.30 -11.49
N ASN A 188 20.45 -0.62 -11.54
CA ASN A 188 21.29 -0.68 -10.34
C ASN A 188 21.94 0.69 -10.12
N TYR A 189 22.20 1.04 -8.86
CA TYR A 189 22.88 2.28 -8.47
C TYR A 189 23.91 2.03 -7.38
N THR A 190 24.97 2.82 -7.33
CA THR A 190 25.89 2.86 -6.17
C THR A 190 25.15 3.38 -4.93
N GLY A 191 25.53 2.92 -3.73
CA GLY A 191 24.91 3.38 -2.47
C GLY A 191 25.45 4.73 -1.96
N ASP A 192 26.66 5.11 -2.38
CA ASP A 192 27.38 6.29 -1.91
C ASP A 192 27.24 7.48 -2.87
N THR A 193 27.53 7.30 -4.16
CA THR A 193 27.46 8.37 -5.17
C THR A 193 26.08 8.53 -5.82
N LEU A 194 25.22 7.51 -5.77
CA LEU A 194 23.99 7.38 -6.56
C LEU A 194 24.23 7.42 -8.08
N GLU A 195 25.34 6.82 -8.53
CA GLU A 195 25.65 6.65 -9.94
C GLU A 195 25.02 5.36 -10.48
N MET A 196 24.50 5.41 -11.71
CA MET A 196 23.84 4.27 -12.35
C MET A 196 24.90 3.23 -12.78
N LEU A 197 24.62 1.95 -12.50
CA LEU A 197 25.51 0.82 -12.80
C LEU A 197 24.95 0.00 -13.96
N GLY A 198 25.57 0.16 -15.13
CA GLY A 198 25.12 -0.43 -16.39
C GLY A 198 23.86 0.24 -16.94
N ASP A 199 23.33 -0.33 -18.03
CA ASP A 199 22.14 0.21 -18.69
C ASP A 199 20.83 -0.16 -17.95
N PRO A 200 19.81 0.71 -17.97
CA PRO A 200 18.49 0.38 -17.45
C PRO A 200 17.83 -0.71 -18.30
N PHE A 201 17.12 -1.61 -17.64
CA PHE A 201 16.45 -2.75 -18.26
C PHE A 201 14.96 -2.79 -17.89
N SER A 202 14.19 -3.65 -18.58
CA SER A 202 12.73 -3.72 -18.40
C SER A 202 12.31 -3.94 -16.94
N GLY A 203 11.43 -3.06 -16.47
CA GLY A 203 10.73 -3.13 -15.18
C GLY A 203 9.38 -3.84 -15.26
N MET A 204 8.97 -4.37 -16.41
CA MET A 204 7.75 -5.17 -16.56
C MET A 204 7.72 -6.32 -15.53
N ALA A 205 6.57 -6.53 -14.88
CA ALA A 205 6.36 -7.47 -13.77
C ALA A 205 7.22 -7.22 -12.50
N ARG A 206 8.08 -6.19 -12.48
CA ARG A 206 8.95 -5.81 -11.35
C ARG A 206 8.50 -4.49 -10.70
N CYS A 207 7.98 -3.58 -11.50
CA CYS A 207 7.55 -2.24 -11.13
C CYS A 207 6.19 -1.93 -11.82
N PRO A 208 5.24 -1.29 -11.13
CA PRO A 208 3.96 -0.92 -11.73
C PRO A 208 4.11 0.16 -12.80
N TYR A 209 3.12 0.20 -13.69
CA TYR A 209 2.95 1.24 -14.71
C TYR A 209 2.41 2.54 -14.10
N ASP A 210 1.36 2.44 -13.28
CA ASP A 210 0.74 3.58 -12.61
C ASP A 210 1.40 3.83 -11.23
N PRO A 211 1.76 5.07 -10.88
CA PRO A 211 2.35 5.38 -9.57
C PRO A 211 1.40 5.12 -8.39
N LYS A 212 0.09 5.07 -8.61
CA LYS A 212 -0.90 4.78 -7.55
C LYS A 212 -0.94 3.29 -7.21
N HIS A 213 -0.71 2.41 -8.18
CA HIS A 213 -0.80 0.96 -7.99
C HIS A 213 0.21 0.43 -6.98
N ALA A 214 -0.27 -0.41 -6.06
CA ALA A 214 0.59 -1.06 -5.08
C ALA A 214 1.54 -2.08 -5.72
N ASN A 215 2.69 -2.26 -5.07
CA ASN A 215 3.71 -3.18 -5.51
C ASN A 215 4.49 -3.72 -4.31
N VAL A 216 4.98 -4.93 -4.46
CA VAL A 216 5.88 -5.60 -3.53
C VAL A 216 7.13 -6.04 -4.28
N ALA A 217 8.29 -5.90 -3.65
CA ALA A 217 9.57 -6.35 -4.17
C ALA A 217 10.47 -6.79 -3.00
N LEU A 218 11.13 -7.93 -3.13
CA LEU A 218 12.01 -8.53 -2.11
C LEU A 218 13.12 -9.33 -2.81
N PHE A 219 14.36 -9.21 -2.36
CA PHE A 219 15.44 -10.12 -2.76
C PHE A 219 15.55 -11.28 -1.77
N ALA A 220 15.67 -12.52 -2.26
CA ALA A 220 15.95 -13.71 -1.48
C ALA A 220 16.73 -14.74 -2.31
N GLU A 221 17.75 -15.37 -1.72
CA GLU A 221 18.68 -16.30 -2.39
C GLU A 221 19.20 -15.78 -3.76
N GLY A 222 19.48 -14.47 -3.86
CA GLY A 222 19.96 -13.81 -5.09
C GLY A 222 18.89 -13.48 -6.14
N ASN A 223 17.68 -14.03 -6.01
CA ASN A 223 16.57 -13.79 -6.93
C ASN A 223 15.70 -12.62 -6.46
N LEU A 224 15.10 -11.88 -7.40
CA LEU A 224 14.11 -10.85 -7.12
C LEU A 224 12.69 -11.44 -7.20
N PHE A 225 11.96 -11.38 -6.09
CA PHE A 225 10.55 -11.72 -5.98
C PHE A 225 9.72 -10.43 -5.99
N THR A 226 8.76 -10.31 -6.90
CA THR A 226 7.91 -9.13 -7.07
C THR A 226 6.43 -9.50 -7.14
N ALA A 227 5.57 -8.56 -6.77
CA ALA A 227 4.13 -8.66 -7.00
C ALA A 227 3.58 -7.30 -7.45
N THR A 228 3.05 -7.26 -8.68
CA THR A 228 2.55 -6.05 -9.36
C THR A 228 1.77 -6.45 -10.62
N VAL A 229 1.58 -5.55 -11.59
CA VAL A 229 0.92 -5.82 -12.88
C VAL A 229 1.92 -5.83 -14.03
N THR A 230 1.65 -6.59 -15.10
CA THR A 230 2.54 -6.68 -16.28
C THR A 230 2.15 -5.76 -17.43
N ASP A 231 0.95 -5.20 -17.42
CA ASP A 231 0.36 -4.47 -18.55
C ASP A 231 -0.12 -3.05 -18.15
N PHE A 232 -0.28 -2.21 -19.17
CA PHE A 232 -0.72 -0.82 -19.02
C PHE A 232 -2.14 -0.69 -18.44
N LEU A 233 -3.04 -1.63 -18.76
CA LEU A 233 -4.43 -1.64 -18.28
C LEU A 233 -4.56 -2.23 -16.87
N ALA A 234 -3.47 -2.77 -16.32
CA ALA A 234 -3.41 -3.41 -15.00
C ALA A 234 -4.36 -4.61 -14.82
N ILE A 235 -4.58 -5.37 -15.91
CA ILE A 235 -5.43 -6.57 -15.93
C ILE A 235 -4.61 -7.82 -15.52
N ASP A 236 -3.35 -7.91 -15.93
CA ASP A 236 -2.46 -9.06 -15.68
C ASP A 236 -1.63 -8.83 -14.40
N ALA A 237 -2.29 -8.95 -13.26
CA ALA A 237 -1.65 -8.99 -11.94
C ALA A 237 -0.89 -10.30 -11.72
N VAL A 238 0.34 -10.19 -11.20
CA VAL A 238 1.30 -11.30 -11.16
C VAL A 238 2.09 -11.33 -9.84
N ILE A 239 2.35 -12.54 -9.33
CA ILE A 239 3.51 -12.80 -8.46
C ILE A 239 4.60 -13.42 -9.33
N TYR A 240 5.76 -12.78 -9.35
CA TYR A 240 6.83 -13.02 -10.30
C TYR A 240 8.17 -13.22 -9.58
N ARG A 241 9.03 -14.07 -10.14
CA ARG A 241 10.45 -14.14 -9.79
C ARG A 241 11.28 -13.96 -11.04
N SER A 242 12.34 -13.17 -10.94
CA SER A 242 13.36 -13.00 -11.99
C SER A 242 14.69 -12.56 -11.37
N LEU A 243 15.72 -12.41 -12.21
CA LEU A 243 17.11 -12.17 -11.79
C LEU A 243 17.68 -13.34 -10.96
N GLY A 244 18.99 -13.31 -10.71
CA GLY A 244 19.72 -14.47 -10.20
C GLY A 244 19.88 -15.57 -11.26
N ASP A 245 20.41 -16.71 -10.85
CA ASP A 245 20.70 -17.85 -11.74
C ASP A 245 19.47 -18.73 -12.00
N SER A 246 18.32 -18.40 -11.42
CA SER A 246 17.09 -19.20 -11.54
C SER A 246 16.21 -18.73 -12.69
N LEU A 247 15.51 -19.68 -13.32
CA LEU A 247 14.49 -19.38 -14.33
C LEU A 247 13.42 -18.43 -13.78
N ALA A 248 12.94 -17.53 -14.63
CA ALA A 248 11.84 -16.64 -14.30
C ALA A 248 10.53 -17.43 -14.18
N LEU A 249 9.77 -17.20 -13.10
CA LEU A 249 8.50 -17.88 -12.82
C LEU A 249 7.40 -16.86 -12.57
N ARG A 250 6.20 -17.14 -13.08
CA ARG A 250 5.00 -16.31 -12.88
C ARG A 250 3.80 -17.10 -12.40
N THR A 251 2.82 -16.40 -11.83
CA THR A 251 1.46 -16.93 -11.66
C THR A 251 0.76 -17.10 -13.02
N VAL A 252 -0.19 -18.04 -13.08
CA VAL A 252 -0.98 -18.32 -14.29
C VAL A 252 -1.75 -17.06 -14.70
N LYS A 253 -1.63 -16.69 -15.98
CA LYS A 253 -2.27 -15.49 -16.55
C LYS A 253 -3.77 -15.71 -16.75
N HIS A 254 -4.58 -14.71 -16.40
CA HIS A 254 -6.04 -14.71 -16.51
C HIS A 254 -6.79 -15.84 -15.76
N ASP A 255 -6.15 -16.53 -14.81
CA ASP A 255 -6.81 -17.55 -13.99
C ASP A 255 -7.38 -16.92 -12.71
N SER A 256 -8.71 -16.80 -12.64
CA SER A 256 -9.42 -16.18 -11.52
C SER A 256 -9.32 -16.96 -10.20
N LYS A 257 -8.94 -18.25 -10.22
CA LYS A 257 -8.64 -19.01 -8.99
C LYS A 257 -7.29 -18.57 -8.41
N TRP A 258 -6.32 -18.26 -9.26
CA TRP A 258 -5.01 -17.74 -8.87
C TRP A 258 -5.14 -16.28 -8.41
N PHE A 259 -5.63 -15.42 -9.29
CA PHE A 259 -5.96 -14.02 -9.01
C PHE A 259 -7.19 -13.59 -9.79
N ARG A 260 -8.21 -13.13 -9.07
CA ARG A 260 -9.35 -12.48 -9.70
C ARG A 260 -9.01 -11.02 -9.96
N ALA A 261 -8.78 -10.68 -11.23
CA ALA A 261 -8.75 -9.30 -11.70
C ALA A 261 -10.16 -8.81 -12.05
N GLN A 262 -10.51 -7.60 -11.63
CA GLN A 262 -11.71 -6.91 -12.09
C GLN A 262 -11.39 -6.08 -13.32
N MET A 263 -12.01 -6.38 -14.46
CA MET A 263 -11.98 -5.46 -15.60
C MET A 263 -12.74 -4.17 -15.24
N ARG A 264 -12.16 -3.01 -15.55
CA ARG A 264 -12.86 -1.72 -15.44
C ARG A 264 -14.08 -1.74 -16.36
N SER A 265 -15.27 -1.66 -15.79
CA SER A 265 -16.41 -1.08 -16.51
C SER A 265 -16.28 0.44 -16.40
N GLU A 266 -15.93 1.11 -17.49
CA GLU A 266 -16.03 2.57 -17.53
C GLU A 266 -17.51 2.95 -17.38
N SER A 267 -17.82 3.71 -16.32
CA SER A 267 -19.18 4.08 -15.97
C SER A 267 -19.66 5.28 -16.79
N THR A 268 -19.89 5.06 -18.08
CA THR A 268 -20.80 5.88 -18.89
C THR A 268 -21.95 4.99 -19.34
N GLY A 269 -23.09 5.12 -18.66
CA GLY A 269 -24.22 4.22 -18.84
C GLY A 269 -24.96 4.42 -20.16
N TYR A 270 -24.64 3.60 -21.16
CA TYR A 270 -25.59 3.09 -22.16
C TYR A 270 -25.22 1.64 -22.46
N GLU A 271 -26.21 0.75 -22.58
CA GLU A 271 -25.97 -0.62 -23.04
C GLU A 271 -25.41 -0.59 -24.46
N LEU A 272 -24.15 -0.98 -24.61
CA LEU A 272 -23.59 -1.38 -25.90
C LEU A 272 -23.45 -2.90 -25.92
N GLN A 273 -24.54 -3.52 -26.36
CA GLN A 273 -24.55 -4.87 -26.92
C GLN A 273 -23.33 -5.03 -27.84
N ALA A 274 -22.66 -6.18 -27.81
CA ALA A 274 -21.53 -6.44 -28.69
C ALA A 274 -21.98 -6.42 -30.16
N VAL A 275 -21.73 -5.31 -30.86
CA VAL A 275 -21.99 -5.14 -32.29
C VAL A 275 -20.67 -5.26 -33.04
N ILE A 276 -20.35 -6.50 -33.44
CA ILE A 276 -19.36 -6.76 -34.47
C ILE A 276 -20.02 -6.38 -35.81
N LEU A 277 -19.90 -5.11 -36.20
CA LEU A 277 -20.28 -4.66 -37.54
C LEU A 277 -19.07 -4.73 -38.47
N ALA A 278 -19.23 -5.46 -39.56
CA ALA A 278 -18.24 -5.58 -40.61
C ALA A 278 -17.96 -4.21 -41.28
N ALA A 279 -16.68 -3.90 -41.49
CA ALA A 279 -16.25 -2.89 -42.45
C ALA A 279 -15.99 -3.57 -43.81
N PRO A 280 -16.40 -2.97 -44.94
CA PRO A 280 -16.33 -3.61 -46.25
C PRO A 280 -14.92 -3.58 -46.87
N GLN A 281 -14.71 -4.45 -47.87
CA GLN A 281 -13.49 -4.52 -48.68
C GLN A 281 -13.22 -3.23 -49.47
N GLY A 282 -11.93 -2.87 -49.66
CA GLY A 282 -11.53 -2.09 -50.84
C GLY A 282 -10.23 -1.27 -50.76
N ARG A 283 -9.11 -1.85 -51.23
CA ARG A 283 -7.86 -1.20 -51.73
C ARG A 283 -7.08 -0.26 -50.77
N SER A 284 -5.75 -0.10 -50.85
CA SER A 284 -4.67 -0.86 -51.51
C SER A 284 -3.31 -0.25 -51.10
N GLN A 285 -2.30 -1.12 -50.88
CA GLN A 285 -0.84 -0.88 -50.98
C GLN A 285 -0.03 -0.14 -49.88
N LEU A 286 1.06 -0.85 -49.49
CA LEU A 286 2.39 -0.39 -49.02
C LEU A 286 2.45 0.30 -47.64
N PHE A 287 3.04 -0.30 -46.59
CA PHE A 287 4.44 -0.78 -46.53
C PHE A 287 4.65 -2.06 -45.67
N GLN A 288 5.87 -2.60 -45.70
CA GLN A 288 6.28 -3.96 -45.27
C GLN A 288 6.77 -4.08 -43.81
N GLU A 289 6.66 -5.31 -43.27
CA GLU A 289 7.53 -6.00 -42.28
C GLU A 289 7.99 -5.28 -41.00
N ILE A 290 7.62 -5.85 -39.84
CA ILE A 290 8.55 -6.63 -38.97
C ILE A 290 7.74 -7.80 -38.38
N ASP A 291 8.28 -9.02 -38.46
CA ASP A 291 7.64 -10.26 -38.02
C ASP A 291 7.61 -10.46 -36.50
N ALA A 292 6.60 -11.21 -36.03
CA ALA A 292 6.57 -11.79 -34.70
C ALA A 292 5.93 -13.19 -34.78
N ASP A 293 6.79 -14.22 -34.84
CA ASP A 293 6.37 -15.62 -34.91
C ASP A 293 5.55 -16.04 -33.68
N ALA A 294 4.27 -16.31 -33.89
CA ALA A 294 3.41 -16.98 -32.93
C ALA A 294 2.99 -18.33 -33.51
N GLY A 295 3.79 -19.37 -33.25
CA GLY A 295 3.45 -20.74 -33.61
C GLY A 295 2.17 -21.21 -32.89
N THR A 296 1.16 -21.59 -33.67
CA THR A 296 -0.12 -22.10 -33.17
C THR A 296 -0.29 -23.57 -33.54
N ASP A 297 0.08 -24.47 -32.62
CA ASP A 297 -0.33 -25.87 -32.69
C ASP A 297 -1.60 -26.06 -31.84
N THR A 298 -2.74 -26.27 -32.51
CA THR A 298 -3.99 -26.70 -31.87
C THR A 298 -4.61 -27.84 -32.67
N ASP A 299 -4.20 -29.07 -32.35
CA ASP A 299 -4.89 -30.28 -32.79
C ASP A 299 -6.24 -30.41 -32.07
N ALA A 300 -7.34 -30.38 -32.84
CA ALA A 300 -8.68 -30.65 -32.33
C ALA A 300 -9.63 -31.16 -33.44
N ASP A 301 -9.22 -32.21 -34.17
CA ASP A 301 -10.10 -32.89 -35.11
C ASP A 301 -11.18 -33.70 -34.37
N ALA A 302 -12.41 -33.19 -34.43
CA ALA A 302 -13.63 -33.91 -34.08
C ALA A 302 -14.66 -33.71 -35.19
N GLY A 303 -14.50 -34.47 -36.28
CA GLY A 303 -15.39 -34.47 -37.44
C GLY A 303 -15.53 -35.87 -38.00
N THR A 304 -16.59 -36.57 -37.60
CA THR A 304 -17.05 -37.76 -38.31
C THR A 304 -17.60 -37.33 -39.66
N ASP A 305 -17.23 -38.04 -40.73
CA ASP A 305 -18.22 -38.59 -41.66
C ASP A 305 -17.62 -39.77 -42.41
N THR A 306 -18.37 -40.87 -42.41
CA THR A 306 -18.13 -42.02 -43.27
C THR A 306 -18.75 -41.76 -44.63
N ASP A 307 -18.04 -42.04 -45.71
CA ASP A 307 -18.63 -42.86 -46.78
C ASP A 307 -17.53 -43.54 -47.59
N THR A 308 -17.76 -44.82 -47.86
CA THR A 308 -16.92 -45.69 -48.68
C THR A 308 -17.30 -45.53 -50.15
N ASP A 309 -16.32 -45.59 -51.06
CA ASP A 309 -16.51 -46.42 -52.26
C ASP A 309 -15.19 -46.87 -52.89
N THR A 310 -15.27 -47.89 -53.74
CA THR A 310 -14.22 -48.88 -54.03
C THR A 310 -13.44 -48.67 -55.33
N ASP A 311 -12.16 -49.03 -55.27
CA ASP A 311 -11.29 -49.70 -56.25
C ASP A 311 -11.40 -49.50 -57.79
N ALA A 312 -10.20 -49.46 -58.38
CA ALA A 312 -9.76 -50.15 -59.61
C ALA A 312 -9.42 -49.32 -60.87
N GLY A 313 -8.14 -49.44 -61.27
CA GLY A 313 -7.57 -49.13 -62.59
C GLY A 313 -6.03 -49.01 -62.46
N THR A 314 -5.18 -49.98 -62.85
CA THR A 314 -4.78 -50.39 -64.24
C THR A 314 -4.23 -49.19 -65.03
N ASP A 315 -2.98 -49.12 -65.51
CA ASP A 315 -1.92 -50.12 -65.82
C ASP A 315 -0.51 -49.48 -65.61
N THR A 316 0.58 -50.21 -65.30
CA THR A 316 1.55 -50.85 -66.27
C THR A 316 2.12 -49.80 -67.28
N ASP A 317 3.42 -49.49 -67.34
CA ASP A 317 4.61 -50.32 -67.66
C ASP A 317 5.93 -49.71 -67.05
N ALA A 318 6.99 -50.48 -66.75
CA ALA A 318 8.23 -50.71 -67.55
C ALA A 318 9.02 -49.43 -67.95
N ASP A 319 10.35 -49.33 -67.94
CA ASP A 319 11.42 -50.35 -67.92
C ASP A 319 12.72 -49.84 -67.23
N ALA A 320 13.64 -50.80 -67.07
CA ALA A 320 15.01 -50.68 -66.59
C ALA A 320 15.96 -49.77 -67.42
N ASP A 321 16.96 -49.19 -66.74
CA ASP A 321 18.41 -49.24 -67.05
C ASP A 321 19.17 -48.18 -66.19
N ALA A 322 20.09 -48.55 -65.31
CA ALA A 322 21.49 -48.93 -65.57
C ALA A 322 22.40 -47.73 -65.94
N GLY A 323 23.27 -47.31 -65.01
CA GLY A 323 24.16 -46.15 -65.25
C GLY A 323 25.06 -45.75 -64.07
N ALA A 324 25.97 -46.63 -63.63
CA ALA A 324 27.02 -46.27 -62.68
C ALA A 324 28.35 -45.96 -63.39
N ARG A 325 28.88 -44.74 -63.19
CA ARG A 325 30.30 -44.27 -63.22
C ARG A 325 30.27 -42.78 -62.86
N ALA A 326 30.97 -42.26 -61.85
CA ALA A 326 32.41 -42.34 -61.53
C ALA A 326 33.28 -41.37 -62.34
N ASP A 327 34.03 -40.58 -61.57
CA ASP A 327 35.32 -39.95 -61.85
C ASP A 327 35.40 -38.57 -62.57
N ALA A 328 35.96 -37.65 -61.78
CA ALA A 328 37.15 -36.83 -62.06
C ALA A 328 37.11 -35.62 -63.03
N ASP A 329 37.44 -34.49 -62.42
CA ASP A 329 38.50 -33.53 -62.81
C ASP A 329 38.42 -32.68 -64.10
N ALA A 330 38.69 -31.40 -63.82
CA ALA A 330 39.55 -30.47 -64.56
C ALA A 330 39.00 -29.71 -65.79
N GLY A 331 39.50 -28.47 -65.88
CA GLY A 331 39.27 -27.55 -67.00
C GLY A 331 38.15 -26.55 -66.72
N THR A 332 38.32 -25.24 -66.93
CA THR A 332 39.40 -24.55 -67.67
C THR A 332 39.57 -23.10 -67.22
N ASP A 333 40.82 -22.65 -67.20
CA ASP A 333 41.30 -21.32 -67.66
C ASP A 333 40.86 -20.05 -66.87
N THR A 334 41.71 -19.02 -66.65
CA THR A 334 43.08 -18.74 -67.14
C THR A 334 43.78 -17.70 -66.24
N ASP A 335 45.11 -17.70 -66.25
CA ASP A 335 46.05 -16.56 -66.13
C ASP A 335 45.88 -15.53 -64.99
N ALA A 336 46.75 -15.54 -63.98
CA ALA A 336 48.11 -14.94 -63.96
C ALA A 336 48.11 -13.46 -63.57
N GLY A 337 48.78 -13.13 -62.46
CA GLY A 337 48.73 -11.80 -61.86
C GLY A 337 49.79 -10.82 -62.39
N THR A 338 49.71 -9.58 -61.90
CA THR A 338 50.82 -8.61 -61.84
C THR A 338 50.53 -7.59 -60.75
N ASP A 339 51.49 -7.36 -59.85
CA ASP A 339 51.50 -6.20 -58.97
C ASP A 339 52.05 -4.99 -59.75
N ALA A 340 51.46 -3.80 -59.56
CA ALA A 340 52.05 -2.53 -59.99
C ALA A 340 51.52 -1.35 -59.18
N ASP A 341 52.41 -0.70 -58.43
CA ASP A 341 52.18 0.59 -57.77
C ASP A 341 52.07 1.77 -58.78
N ALA A 342 51.52 2.90 -58.32
CA ALA A 342 52.18 4.23 -58.29
C ALA A 342 51.33 5.46 -58.69
N GLY A 343 51.57 6.58 -57.98
CA GLY A 343 51.19 7.97 -58.31
C GLY A 343 49.87 8.46 -57.70
N THR A 344 49.66 9.71 -57.26
CA THR A 344 50.42 10.98 -57.13
C THR A 344 49.55 11.95 -56.28
N ASP A 345 49.96 12.89 -55.44
CA ASP A 345 51.25 13.44 -54.94
C ASP A 345 50.98 14.13 -53.56
N ALA A 346 51.97 14.35 -52.65
CA ALA A 346 52.69 15.63 -52.38
C ALA A 346 51.89 16.95 -52.59
N ASP A 347 51.95 18.01 -51.76
CA ASP A 347 52.67 18.27 -50.50
C ASP A 347 52.06 19.49 -49.75
N ALA A 348 52.18 19.47 -48.40
CA ALA A 348 52.66 20.54 -47.49
C ALA A 348 51.92 21.88 -47.16
N ASP A 349 51.91 22.13 -45.83
CA ASP A 349 52.26 23.37 -45.09
C ASP A 349 51.34 24.61 -44.88
N ALA A 350 51.44 25.08 -43.61
CA ALA A 350 51.46 26.45 -43.09
C ALA A 350 50.16 27.22 -42.72
N ASP A 351 49.87 27.21 -41.42
CA ASP A 351 49.92 28.36 -40.51
C ASP A 351 49.10 29.66 -40.74
N ALA A 352 48.18 29.87 -39.79
CA ALA A 352 48.15 30.99 -38.83
C ALA A 352 47.42 32.33 -39.12
N ASP A 353 46.96 32.88 -37.99
CA ASP A 353 46.73 34.30 -37.62
C ASP A 353 45.62 35.15 -38.28
N ALA A 354 44.51 35.23 -37.53
CA ALA A 354 44.10 36.41 -36.75
C ALA A 354 44.11 37.84 -37.35
N GLY A 355 42.96 38.51 -37.15
CA GLY A 355 42.83 39.98 -37.07
C GLY A 355 41.74 40.56 -37.98
N THR A 356 41.11 41.71 -37.68
CA THR A 356 41.11 42.55 -36.47
C THR A 356 40.06 43.67 -36.67
N ASP A 357 39.48 44.18 -35.58
CA ASP A 357 38.83 45.50 -35.44
C ASP A 357 37.56 45.77 -36.32
N ALA A 358 36.64 46.71 -36.05
CA ALA A 358 36.46 47.71 -34.98
C ALA A 358 34.92 47.89 -34.77
N ASP A 359 34.42 47.97 -33.53
CA ASP A 359 33.99 49.20 -32.82
C ASP A 359 32.61 49.80 -33.19
N ALA A 360 31.98 50.40 -32.16
CA ALA A 360 30.88 51.38 -32.19
C ALA A 360 29.48 50.92 -32.71
N ASP A 361 28.36 51.38 -32.14
CA ASP A 361 28.16 52.09 -30.88
C ASP A 361 26.69 51.95 -30.41
N ALA A 362 26.52 52.01 -29.09
CA ALA A 362 25.46 52.67 -28.32
C ALA A 362 24.03 52.86 -28.90
N ASP A 363 23.04 52.45 -28.08
CA ASP A 363 21.92 53.27 -27.57
C ASP A 363 20.90 53.92 -28.54
N ALA A 364 19.69 54.31 -28.14
CA ALA A 364 18.77 53.90 -27.07
C ALA A 364 17.42 54.63 -27.31
N GLY A 365 16.35 54.18 -26.66
CA GLY A 365 15.07 54.91 -26.56
C GLY A 365 14.11 54.68 -27.74
N ALA A 366 12.83 54.33 -27.57
CA ALA A 366 11.76 54.82 -26.69
C ALA A 366 10.80 55.79 -27.43
N GLY A 367 9.50 55.55 -27.24
CA GLY A 367 8.38 56.16 -27.98
C GLY A 367 7.33 55.08 -28.26
N ALA A 368 6.32 54.79 -27.42
CA ALA A 368 5.50 55.62 -26.55
C ALA A 368 4.55 56.57 -27.30
N GLY A 369 3.25 56.21 -27.32
CA GLY A 369 2.14 57.17 -27.44
C GLY A 369 1.11 56.93 -28.55
N ALA A 370 -0.10 56.53 -28.12
CA ALA A 370 -1.42 56.95 -28.63
C ALA A 370 -1.85 56.61 -30.08
N ASP A 371 -3.13 56.52 -30.43
CA ASP A 371 -4.41 56.21 -29.73
C ASP A 371 -5.49 56.05 -30.84
N ALA A 372 -6.72 55.63 -30.48
CA ALA A 372 -7.97 55.72 -31.28
C ALA A 372 -8.10 54.77 -32.52
N ASP A 373 -9.27 54.20 -32.84
CA ASP A 373 -10.59 54.20 -32.18
C ASP A 373 -11.49 53.04 -32.71
N ALA A 374 -12.64 52.84 -32.04
CA ALA A 374 -13.88 52.19 -32.50
C ALA A 374 -14.06 50.66 -32.34
N ASP A 375 -14.76 50.29 -31.26
CA ASP A 375 -15.99 49.46 -31.16
C ASP A 375 -16.47 48.70 -32.44
N ALA A 376 -17.06 47.50 -32.35
CA ALA A 376 -18.01 47.06 -31.32
C ALA A 376 -18.18 45.52 -31.19
N ASP A 377 -19.12 45.15 -30.31
CA ASP A 377 -19.79 43.85 -30.11
C ASP A 377 -19.13 42.82 -29.18
N ALA A 378 -19.49 43.00 -27.90
CA ALA A 378 -19.17 42.14 -26.78
C ALA A 378 -19.81 40.73 -26.87
N ARG A 379 -19.04 39.74 -26.42
CA ARG A 379 -19.56 38.72 -25.49
C ARG A 379 -18.64 38.68 -24.28
N ALA A 380 -19.23 38.79 -23.10
CA ALA A 380 -18.51 38.74 -21.84
C ALA A 380 -18.35 37.27 -21.43
N ASP A 381 -17.20 36.68 -21.75
CA ASP A 381 -16.73 35.50 -21.04
C ASP A 381 -16.13 36.01 -19.72
N ALA A 382 -16.93 35.89 -18.66
CA ALA A 382 -16.45 36.17 -17.32
C ALA A 382 -15.53 35.03 -16.89
N ASP A 383 -14.22 35.27 -16.89
CA ASP A 383 -13.22 34.45 -16.18
C ASP A 383 -13.38 34.57 -14.65
N ALA A 384 -14.59 34.24 -14.17
CA ALA A 384 -14.79 33.74 -12.84
C ALA A 384 -14.36 32.26 -12.87
N GLY A 385 -13.06 32.04 -12.72
CA GLY A 385 -12.49 30.72 -12.43
C GLY A 385 -12.99 30.26 -11.06
N THR A 386 -14.23 29.76 -11.02
CA THR A 386 -14.72 28.99 -9.89
C THR A 386 -14.00 27.65 -9.96
N ASP A 387 -13.02 27.48 -9.08
CA ASP A 387 -12.55 26.18 -8.60
C ASP A 387 -13.71 25.50 -7.86
N ALA A 388 -14.71 25.08 -8.64
CA ALA A 388 -15.74 24.18 -8.22
C ALA A 388 -15.10 22.79 -8.22
N ASP A 389 -14.40 22.48 -7.13
CA ASP A 389 -14.01 21.13 -6.77
C ASP A 389 -15.24 20.23 -6.91
N ALA A 390 -15.31 19.53 -8.05
CA ALA A 390 -16.23 18.44 -8.27
C ALA A 390 -15.71 17.22 -7.48
N GLY A 391 -15.72 17.39 -6.15
CA GLY A 391 -15.53 16.35 -5.15
C GLY A 391 -16.65 15.33 -5.29
N SER A 392 -16.52 14.48 -6.31
CA SER A 392 -17.18 13.19 -6.34
C SER A 392 -16.50 12.33 -5.26
N ASP A 393 -16.95 12.53 -4.02
CA ASP A 393 -16.69 11.67 -2.87
C ASP A 393 -17.35 10.30 -3.10
N ALA A 394 -16.77 9.56 -4.04
CA ALA A 394 -17.00 8.15 -4.28
C ALA A 394 -15.65 7.46 -4.08
N GLY A 395 -15.43 6.91 -2.88
CA GLY A 395 -14.22 6.20 -2.47
C GLY A 395 -14.02 4.84 -3.16
N SER A 396 -14.24 4.78 -4.48
CA SER A 396 -13.75 3.73 -5.37
C SER A 396 -12.38 4.15 -5.91
N ASP A 397 -11.37 4.13 -5.03
CA ASP A 397 -9.97 4.09 -5.46
C ASP A 397 -9.85 3.00 -6.55
N ALA A 398 -9.39 3.37 -7.75
CA ALA A 398 -9.22 2.45 -8.87
C ALA A 398 -7.96 1.57 -8.69
N ASP A 399 -7.86 0.92 -7.53
CA ASP A 399 -6.84 -0.05 -7.15
C ASP A 399 -6.87 -1.23 -8.13
N ALA A 400 -5.72 -1.60 -8.69
CA ALA A 400 -5.57 -2.86 -9.40
C ALA A 400 -5.82 -4.04 -8.43
N GLU A 401 -6.59 -5.03 -8.88
CA GLU A 401 -6.92 -6.23 -8.10
C GLU A 401 -6.11 -7.45 -8.59
N PRO A 402 -5.49 -8.24 -7.70
CA PRO A 402 -5.26 -8.02 -6.27
C PRO A 402 -4.38 -6.80 -5.92
N TYR A 403 -4.63 -6.24 -4.74
CA TYR A 403 -3.76 -5.23 -4.15
C TYR A 403 -2.69 -5.89 -3.26
N PHE A 404 -1.42 -5.75 -3.62
CA PHE A 404 -0.30 -6.35 -2.89
C PHE A 404 0.20 -5.45 -1.74
N ILE A 405 0.35 -5.99 -0.53
CA ILE A 405 0.76 -5.24 0.67
C ILE A 405 2.25 -5.43 0.98
N SER A 406 2.72 -6.68 1.09
CA SER A 406 4.10 -7.00 1.50
C SER A 406 4.51 -8.42 1.09
N ALA A 407 5.81 -8.73 1.21
CA ALA A 407 6.31 -10.08 1.21
C ALA A 407 7.39 -10.25 2.29
N VAL A 408 7.52 -11.46 2.83
CA VAL A 408 8.54 -11.82 3.83
C VAL A 408 9.17 -13.17 3.49
N GLU A 409 10.44 -13.31 3.86
CA GLU A 409 11.19 -14.56 3.75
C GLU A 409 11.06 -15.37 5.05
N TRP A 410 10.61 -16.64 4.98
CA TRP A 410 10.55 -17.52 6.16
C TRP A 410 10.67 -19.01 5.78
N GLY A 411 11.54 -19.75 6.47
CA GLY A 411 11.83 -21.15 6.15
C GLY A 411 12.28 -21.37 4.71
N ALA A 412 11.67 -22.32 4.00
CA ALA A 412 11.93 -22.61 2.59
C ALA A 412 11.10 -21.76 1.59
N HIS A 413 10.28 -20.82 2.10
CA HIS A 413 9.27 -20.12 1.31
C HIS A 413 9.45 -18.59 1.32
N ILE A 414 8.83 -17.94 0.33
CA ILE A 414 8.47 -16.53 0.38
C ILE A 414 6.96 -16.45 0.58
N TYR A 415 6.54 -15.65 1.56
CA TYR A 415 5.13 -15.41 1.86
C TYR A 415 4.72 -14.02 1.35
N PHE A 416 3.63 -13.95 0.59
CA PHE A 416 3.08 -12.72 0.03
C PHE A 416 1.75 -12.39 0.71
N PHE A 417 1.60 -11.15 1.16
CA PHE A 417 0.40 -10.64 1.81
C PHE A 417 -0.30 -9.65 0.87
N PHE A 418 -1.57 -9.89 0.59
CA PHE A 418 -2.37 -9.11 -0.35
C PHE A 418 -3.86 -9.15 0.00
N ARG A 419 -4.68 -8.36 -0.70
CA ARG A 419 -6.14 -8.48 -0.66
C ARG A 419 -6.70 -8.64 -2.08
N GLU A 420 -7.76 -9.43 -2.21
CA GLU A 420 -8.45 -9.76 -3.46
C GLU A 420 -9.96 -9.87 -3.22
N ILE A 421 -10.77 -9.83 -4.28
CA ILE A 421 -12.17 -10.27 -4.19
C ILE A 421 -12.19 -11.80 -4.02
N ALA A 422 -12.84 -12.26 -2.96
CA ALA A 422 -13.04 -13.68 -2.67
C ALA A 422 -13.89 -14.38 -3.74
N MET A 423 -13.38 -15.50 -4.27
CA MET A 423 -14.17 -16.39 -5.13
C MET A 423 -15.13 -17.26 -4.30
N GLU A 424 -14.77 -17.56 -3.04
CA GLU A 424 -15.58 -18.38 -2.14
C GLU A 424 -16.86 -17.70 -1.62
N PHE A 425 -17.04 -16.41 -1.90
CA PHE A 425 -18.22 -15.61 -1.50
C PHE A 425 -19.02 -15.05 -2.69
N ASN A 426 -18.80 -15.54 -3.92
CA ASN A 426 -19.42 -15.02 -5.15
C ASN A 426 -20.96 -14.90 -5.13
N TYR A 427 -21.64 -15.65 -4.27
CA TYR A 427 -23.09 -15.66 -4.11
C TYR A 427 -23.62 -14.62 -3.08
N LEU A 428 -22.74 -13.89 -2.39
CA LEU A 428 -23.03 -12.91 -1.33
C LEU A 428 -22.47 -11.50 -1.63
N GLU A 429 -22.47 -11.10 -2.90
CA GLU A 429 -21.83 -9.85 -3.39
C GLU A 429 -20.28 -9.94 -3.46
N LYS A 430 -19.63 -8.89 -3.99
CA LYS A 430 -18.16 -8.82 -4.15
C LYS A 430 -17.48 -8.58 -2.80
N VAL A 431 -17.19 -9.65 -2.07
CA VAL A 431 -16.50 -9.57 -0.77
C VAL A 431 -14.98 -9.51 -0.96
N MET A 432 -14.36 -8.39 -0.60
CA MET A 432 -12.90 -8.30 -0.45
C MET A 432 -12.43 -9.12 0.76
N VAL A 433 -11.31 -9.84 0.62
CA VAL A 433 -10.65 -10.58 1.71
C VAL A 433 -9.14 -10.41 1.69
N SER A 434 -8.54 -10.50 2.87
CA SER A 434 -7.09 -10.54 3.03
C SER A 434 -6.54 -11.96 2.91
N ARG A 435 -5.42 -12.09 2.22
CA ARG A 435 -4.74 -13.35 1.90
C ARG A 435 -3.29 -13.34 2.36
N VAL A 436 -2.80 -14.54 2.64
CA VAL A 436 -1.38 -14.87 2.56
C VAL A 436 -1.21 -16.01 1.56
N ALA A 437 -0.24 -15.89 0.65
CA ALA A 437 0.20 -16.98 -0.22
C ALA A 437 1.64 -17.36 0.08
N ARG A 438 2.03 -18.61 -0.20
CA ARG A 438 3.43 -19.06 -0.17
C ARG A 438 3.88 -19.54 -1.55
N VAL A 439 5.18 -19.38 -1.84
CA VAL A 439 5.90 -20.04 -2.93
C VAL A 439 7.24 -20.55 -2.41
N CYS A 440 7.74 -21.65 -2.96
CA CYS A 440 9.07 -22.17 -2.65
C CYS A 440 10.16 -21.33 -3.28
N LYS A 441 11.20 -20.96 -2.51
CA LYS A 441 12.31 -20.11 -3.00
C LYS A 441 12.98 -20.70 -4.24
N ARG A 442 13.17 -22.02 -4.23
CA ARG A 442 13.86 -22.85 -5.22
C ARG A 442 12.93 -23.61 -6.16
N ASP A 443 11.69 -23.13 -6.34
CA ASP A 443 10.82 -23.61 -7.42
C ASP A 443 11.53 -23.37 -8.77
N LEU A 444 11.49 -24.34 -9.68
CA LEU A 444 12.12 -24.26 -11.01
C LEU A 444 11.10 -24.28 -12.15
N GLY A 445 9.80 -24.33 -11.80
CA GLY A 445 8.71 -24.49 -12.75
C GLY A 445 8.21 -25.93 -12.81
N GLY A 446 7.12 -26.13 -13.56
CA GLY A 446 6.51 -27.44 -13.78
C GLY A 446 7.18 -28.28 -14.86
N SER A 447 6.48 -29.31 -15.30
CA SER A 447 6.90 -30.16 -16.42
C SER A 447 6.72 -29.40 -17.75
N GLN A 448 7.26 -29.94 -18.84
CA GLN A 448 7.01 -29.41 -20.20
C GLN A 448 5.52 -29.43 -20.60
N ARG A 449 4.66 -30.13 -19.85
CA ARG A 449 3.23 -30.28 -20.14
C ARG A 449 2.35 -29.42 -19.24
N VAL A 450 2.77 -29.19 -18.00
CA VAL A 450 1.93 -28.58 -16.96
C VAL A 450 2.76 -27.60 -16.14
N LEU A 451 2.32 -26.33 -16.08
CA LEU A 451 2.96 -25.24 -15.34
C LEU A 451 4.42 -24.93 -15.79
N GLU A 452 4.77 -25.14 -17.05
CA GLU A 452 6.07 -24.69 -17.58
C GLU A 452 6.23 -23.17 -17.36
N LYS A 453 7.39 -22.75 -16.81
CA LYS A 453 7.68 -21.35 -16.43
C LYS A 453 6.66 -20.71 -15.45
N GLN A 454 5.85 -21.52 -14.78
CA GLN A 454 4.86 -21.10 -13.79
C GLN A 454 5.13 -21.73 -12.43
N TRP A 455 4.66 -21.12 -11.35
CA TRP A 455 4.86 -21.65 -10.00
C TRP A 455 4.23 -23.05 -9.83
N THR A 456 4.98 -24.00 -9.26
CA THR A 456 4.46 -25.31 -8.83
C THR A 456 4.05 -25.33 -7.37
N SER A 457 4.47 -24.31 -6.63
CA SER A 457 4.34 -24.18 -5.18
C SER A 457 3.35 -23.10 -4.71
N PHE A 458 2.67 -22.40 -5.63
CA PHE A 458 1.75 -21.31 -5.28
C PHE A 458 0.46 -21.84 -4.66
N VAL A 459 0.25 -21.51 -3.39
CA VAL A 459 -0.99 -21.75 -2.63
C VAL A 459 -1.29 -20.54 -1.73
N LYS A 460 -2.58 -20.24 -1.50
CA LYS A 460 -3.08 -19.09 -0.74
C LYS A 460 -4.14 -19.47 0.29
N ALA A 461 -4.15 -18.78 1.42
CA ALA A 461 -5.10 -18.95 2.52
C ALA A 461 -5.69 -17.59 2.94
N ARG A 462 -6.89 -17.59 3.52
CA ARG A 462 -7.52 -16.39 4.11
C ARG A 462 -6.82 -16.03 5.44
N LEU A 463 -6.61 -14.75 5.72
CA LEU A 463 -6.21 -14.27 7.05
C LEU A 463 -7.46 -13.97 7.89
N ASN A 464 -7.55 -14.52 9.10
CA ASN A 464 -8.67 -14.28 10.02
C ASN A 464 -8.33 -13.24 11.09
N CYS A 465 -8.64 -11.98 10.80
CA CYS A 465 -8.72 -10.90 11.79
C CYS A 465 -10.19 -10.58 12.08
N SER A 466 -10.72 -11.08 13.20
CA SER A 466 -12.12 -10.88 13.58
C SER A 466 -12.32 -10.80 15.09
N ILE A 467 -13.36 -10.08 15.51
CA ILE A 467 -13.87 -10.10 16.88
C ILE A 467 -14.86 -11.28 16.98
N PRO A 468 -14.66 -12.21 17.92
CA PRO A 468 -15.57 -13.34 18.13
C PRO A 468 -16.88 -12.88 18.79
N GLY A 469 -17.99 -13.51 18.39
CA GLY A 469 -19.34 -13.28 18.89
C GLY A 469 -20.32 -14.23 18.19
N ASP A 470 -21.63 -14.10 18.46
CA ASP A 470 -22.70 -14.92 17.84
C ASP A 470 -22.61 -14.93 16.31
N SER A 471 -22.20 -13.80 15.73
CA SER A 471 -21.59 -13.73 14.41
C SER A 471 -20.24 -13.01 14.53
N HIS A 472 -19.23 -13.49 13.80
CA HIS A 472 -17.89 -12.91 13.85
C HIS A 472 -17.84 -11.61 13.04
N PHE A 473 -17.29 -10.55 13.63
CA PHE A 473 -17.07 -9.27 12.93
C PHE A 473 -15.67 -9.26 12.31
N TYR A 474 -15.56 -9.23 10.98
CA TYR A 474 -14.30 -9.37 10.26
C TYR A 474 -13.72 -8.02 9.79
N PHE A 475 -12.42 -7.81 10.02
CA PHE A 475 -11.64 -6.74 9.41
C PHE A 475 -10.93 -7.30 8.17
N ASN A 476 -11.59 -7.22 7.01
CA ASN A 476 -11.15 -7.89 5.80
C ASN A 476 -10.08 -7.13 4.98
N MET A 477 -9.83 -5.84 5.25
CA MET A 477 -8.96 -4.99 4.42
C MET A 477 -7.56 -4.82 5.02
N LEU A 478 -6.60 -5.68 4.65
CA LEU A 478 -5.19 -5.52 5.05
C LEU A 478 -4.56 -4.29 4.37
N HIS A 479 -3.87 -3.46 5.17
CA HIS A 479 -3.17 -2.24 4.74
C HIS A 479 -1.64 -2.33 4.83
N SER A 480 -1.13 -2.94 5.91
CA SER A 480 0.31 -3.14 6.12
C SER A 480 0.58 -4.34 7.03
N THR A 481 1.80 -4.85 6.97
CA THR A 481 2.33 -5.85 7.91
C THR A 481 3.60 -5.31 8.58
N SER A 482 3.93 -5.83 9.75
CA SER A 482 5.27 -5.70 10.32
C SER A 482 6.26 -6.61 9.58
N PRO A 483 7.58 -6.41 9.77
CA PRO A 483 8.55 -7.51 9.63
C PRO A 483 8.18 -8.68 10.55
N ILE A 484 8.77 -9.86 10.31
CA ILE A 484 8.70 -10.96 11.29
C ILE A 484 9.48 -10.53 12.54
N ILE A 485 8.83 -10.59 13.69
CA ILE A 485 9.40 -10.21 14.98
C ILE A 485 9.42 -11.39 15.94
N ARG A 486 10.44 -11.45 16.80
CA ARG A 486 10.57 -12.47 17.84
C ARG A 486 9.94 -12.00 19.14
N MET A 487 8.92 -12.69 19.64
CA MET A 487 8.27 -12.38 20.92
C MET A 487 7.95 -13.66 21.69
N HIS A 488 8.28 -13.72 22.99
CA HIS A 488 7.89 -14.79 23.91
C HIS A 488 8.10 -16.23 23.40
N GLY A 489 9.19 -16.48 22.65
CA GLY A 489 9.47 -17.81 22.09
C GLY A 489 8.96 -18.06 20.67
N ARG A 490 8.22 -17.13 20.04
CA ARG A 490 7.55 -17.30 18.73
C ARG A 490 8.03 -16.27 17.69
N ASP A 491 8.00 -16.68 16.42
CA ASP A 491 8.10 -15.80 15.26
C ASP A 491 6.70 -15.31 14.91
N ILE A 492 6.48 -13.99 14.94
CA ILE A 492 5.16 -13.38 14.78
C ILE A 492 5.20 -12.32 13.68
N ILE A 493 4.15 -12.23 12.89
CA ILE A 493 3.87 -11.09 12.00
C ILE A 493 2.57 -10.40 12.43
N LEU A 494 2.56 -9.07 12.46
CA LEU A 494 1.38 -8.27 12.76
C LEU A 494 0.84 -7.68 11.46
N GLY A 495 -0.48 -7.72 11.27
CA GLY A 495 -1.18 -7.05 10.18
C GLY A 495 -2.11 -5.96 10.70
N VAL A 496 -2.15 -4.82 10.00
CA VAL A 496 -3.13 -3.75 10.22
C VAL A 496 -4.26 -3.91 9.21
N PHE A 497 -5.47 -4.12 9.72
CA PHE A 497 -6.68 -4.35 8.94
C PHE A 497 -7.70 -3.23 9.16
N SER A 498 -8.58 -3.00 8.20
CA SER A 498 -9.79 -2.19 8.39
C SER A 498 -11.06 -2.90 7.91
N THR A 499 -12.19 -2.27 8.20
CA THR A 499 -13.45 -2.48 7.50
C THR A 499 -13.38 -1.87 6.07
N PRO A 500 -14.24 -2.32 5.13
CA PRO A 500 -14.39 -1.71 3.80
C PRO A 500 -14.77 -0.22 3.84
N SER A 501 -14.41 0.54 2.81
CA SER A 501 -14.66 2.00 2.72
C SER A 501 -16.15 2.37 2.69
N ASN A 502 -17.01 1.50 2.17
CA ASN A 502 -18.46 1.65 2.14
C ASN A 502 -19.17 1.22 3.44
N SER A 503 -18.44 1.02 4.53
CA SER A 503 -18.96 0.56 5.83
C SER A 503 -18.49 1.45 6.98
N ILE A 504 -19.01 1.24 8.19
CA ILE A 504 -18.60 2.00 9.38
C ILE A 504 -17.07 1.86 9.55
N PRO A 505 -16.30 2.97 9.61
CA PRO A 505 -14.86 2.90 9.75
C PRO A 505 -14.44 2.18 11.02
N GLY A 506 -13.67 1.11 10.85
CA GLY A 506 -13.08 0.35 11.94
C GLY A 506 -11.71 -0.16 11.54
N SER A 507 -10.76 -0.13 12.46
CA SER A 507 -9.41 -0.66 12.29
C SER A 507 -9.07 -1.67 13.37
N ALA A 508 -8.23 -2.64 13.02
CA ALA A 508 -7.78 -3.70 13.92
C ALA A 508 -6.31 -4.04 13.67
N VAL A 509 -5.59 -4.44 14.72
CA VAL A 509 -4.26 -5.05 14.60
C VAL A 509 -4.35 -6.49 15.05
N CYS A 510 -4.07 -7.42 14.15
CA CYS A 510 -4.01 -8.85 14.45
C CYS A 510 -2.59 -9.38 14.29
N ALA A 511 -2.16 -10.22 15.23
CA ALA A 511 -0.89 -10.93 15.14
C ALA A 511 -1.12 -12.37 14.67
N PHE A 512 -0.18 -12.92 13.91
CA PHE A 512 -0.19 -14.29 13.40
C PHE A 512 1.15 -14.94 13.72
N ASP A 513 1.10 -16.16 14.25
CA ASP A 513 2.28 -16.99 14.49
C ASP A 513 2.73 -17.61 13.17
N MET A 514 4.02 -17.49 12.82
CA MET A 514 4.53 -17.99 11.55
C MET A 514 4.48 -19.52 11.45
N GLU A 515 4.61 -20.25 12.57
CA GLU A 515 4.48 -21.71 12.57
C GLU A 515 3.03 -22.13 12.31
N GLN A 516 2.08 -21.48 12.98
CA GLN A 516 0.64 -21.74 12.80
C GLN A 516 0.14 -21.31 11.40
N LEU A 517 0.68 -20.20 10.88
CA LEU A 517 0.44 -19.73 9.52
C LEU A 517 0.97 -20.73 8.49
N ALA A 518 2.14 -21.31 8.72
CA ALA A 518 2.72 -22.32 7.84
C ALA A 518 1.87 -23.61 7.83
N SER A 519 1.39 -24.07 8.99
CA SER A 519 0.61 -25.33 9.10
C SER A 519 -0.74 -25.30 8.37
N VAL A 520 -1.35 -24.12 8.16
CA VAL A 520 -2.62 -24.00 7.40
C VAL A 520 -2.46 -24.49 5.95
N PHE A 521 -1.29 -24.29 5.34
CA PHE A 521 -0.99 -24.79 4.00
C PHE A 521 -0.75 -26.30 3.94
N ASP A 522 -0.66 -26.95 5.10
CA ASP A 522 -0.53 -28.40 5.23
C ASP A 522 -1.89 -29.07 5.56
N GLY A 523 -2.95 -28.26 5.77
CA GLY A 523 -4.36 -28.69 5.88
C GLY A 523 -5.09 -28.88 4.54
N ARG A 524 -6.41 -28.96 4.56
CA ARG A 524 -7.22 -29.28 3.36
C ARG A 524 -7.26 -28.15 2.33
N PHE A 525 -7.30 -28.52 1.06
CA PHE A 525 -7.58 -27.59 -0.04
C PHE A 525 -9.08 -27.29 -0.14
N LYS A 526 -9.44 -26.19 -0.79
CA LYS A 526 -10.83 -25.81 -1.08
C LYS A 526 -11.14 -26.08 -2.56
N GLU A 527 -12.22 -26.79 -2.82
CA GLU A 527 -12.73 -27.08 -4.17
C GLU A 527 -14.09 -26.44 -4.42
N GLN A 528 -14.45 -26.30 -5.69
CA GLN A 528 -15.79 -25.96 -6.15
C GLN A 528 -16.16 -26.98 -7.24
N LYS A 529 -17.16 -27.84 -6.99
CA LYS A 529 -17.47 -29.01 -7.84
C LYS A 529 -18.14 -28.65 -9.16
N SER A 530 -18.97 -27.61 -9.15
CA SER A 530 -19.50 -26.91 -10.32
C SER A 530 -19.47 -25.39 -10.07
N PRO A 531 -19.54 -24.55 -11.11
CA PRO A 531 -19.53 -23.09 -10.97
C PRO A 531 -20.63 -22.53 -10.04
N GLU A 532 -21.74 -23.25 -9.91
CA GLU A 532 -22.92 -22.92 -9.08
C GLU A 532 -22.86 -23.55 -7.69
N SER A 533 -22.01 -24.56 -7.48
CA SER A 533 -21.89 -25.25 -6.19
C SER A 533 -21.21 -24.38 -5.13
N ILE A 534 -21.55 -24.60 -3.86
CA ILE A 534 -20.80 -24.03 -2.74
C ILE A 534 -19.37 -24.58 -2.71
N TRP A 535 -18.45 -23.78 -2.17
CA TRP A 535 -17.07 -24.21 -1.97
C TRP A 535 -16.96 -25.18 -0.79
N THR A 536 -16.33 -26.33 -0.99
CA THR A 536 -16.18 -27.39 0.02
C THR A 536 -14.72 -27.78 0.24
N PRO A 537 -14.36 -28.32 1.42
CA PRO A 537 -13.05 -28.95 1.60
C PRO A 537 -12.87 -30.16 0.68
N PHE A 538 -11.71 -30.23 0.04
CA PHE A 538 -11.26 -31.40 -0.70
C PHE A 538 -10.83 -32.52 0.29
N PRO A 539 -11.18 -33.80 0.06
CA PRO A 539 -10.78 -34.90 0.94
C PRO A 539 -9.27 -35.19 0.91
N ASP A 540 -8.62 -35.27 2.07
CA ASP A 540 -7.17 -35.50 2.16
C ASP A 540 -6.74 -36.87 1.61
N GLU A 541 -7.62 -37.87 1.64
CA GLU A 541 -7.37 -39.22 1.13
C GLU A 541 -7.16 -39.26 -0.39
N LEU A 542 -7.68 -38.27 -1.10
CA LEU A 542 -7.62 -38.14 -2.56
C LEU A 542 -6.49 -37.20 -3.02
N LEU A 543 -5.67 -36.66 -2.11
CA LEU A 543 -4.59 -35.74 -2.49
C LEU A 543 -3.47 -36.47 -3.22
N PRO A 544 -3.01 -35.96 -4.39
CA PRO A 544 -1.92 -36.56 -5.13
C PRO A 544 -0.59 -36.47 -4.37
N LYS A 545 0.38 -37.32 -4.75
CA LYS A 545 1.70 -37.41 -4.11
C LYS A 545 2.80 -37.09 -5.13
N PRO A 546 3.72 -36.13 -4.85
CA PRO A 546 3.95 -35.43 -3.58
C PRO A 546 2.83 -34.42 -3.28
N ARG A 547 2.74 -33.95 -2.03
CA ARG A 547 1.70 -33.01 -1.62
C ARG A 547 1.78 -31.71 -2.45
N PRO A 548 0.68 -31.27 -3.08
CA PRO A 548 0.60 -29.97 -3.78
C PRO A 548 1.06 -28.80 -2.92
N GLY A 549 1.76 -27.83 -3.53
CA GLY A 549 2.29 -26.67 -2.80
C GLY A 549 3.54 -26.94 -1.93
N GLY A 550 4.12 -28.14 -2.00
CA GLY A 550 5.36 -28.50 -1.30
C GLY A 550 6.63 -28.28 -2.13
N CYS A 551 7.76 -28.04 -1.46
CA CYS A 551 9.04 -27.78 -2.15
C CYS A 551 9.75 -29.07 -2.56
N ALA A 552 10.29 -29.07 -3.79
CA ALA A 552 11.33 -30.01 -4.20
C ALA A 552 12.67 -29.68 -3.52
N GLY A 553 13.52 -30.69 -3.32
CA GLY A 553 14.86 -30.48 -2.77
C GLY A 553 15.48 -31.69 -2.06
N PRO A 554 16.73 -31.56 -1.58
CA PRO A 554 17.48 -32.64 -0.95
C PRO A 554 16.75 -33.24 0.26
N GLY A 555 16.57 -34.56 0.28
CA GLY A 555 15.82 -35.28 1.32
C GLY A 555 14.33 -35.48 1.03
N SER A 556 13.80 -34.87 -0.04
CA SER A 556 12.47 -35.21 -0.60
C SER A 556 12.59 -36.24 -1.72
N LYS A 557 11.46 -36.83 -2.17
CA LYS A 557 11.44 -37.79 -3.30
C LYS A 557 11.87 -37.15 -4.64
N TYR A 558 11.75 -35.83 -4.78
CA TYR A 558 11.96 -35.11 -6.05
C TYR A 558 12.99 -34.00 -5.85
N ASN A 559 14.12 -34.09 -6.55
CA ASN A 559 15.21 -33.11 -6.43
C ASN A 559 14.92 -31.78 -7.15
N SER A 560 13.94 -31.74 -8.04
CA SER A 560 13.53 -30.55 -8.82
C SER A 560 12.02 -30.56 -9.08
N SER A 561 11.38 -29.39 -9.12
CA SER A 561 9.93 -29.26 -9.39
C SER A 561 9.56 -29.69 -10.82
N ASN A 562 10.48 -29.56 -11.77
CA ASN A 562 10.27 -29.98 -13.16
C ASN A 562 10.09 -31.51 -13.29
N SER A 563 10.46 -32.27 -12.24
CA SER A 563 10.28 -33.73 -12.14
C SER A 563 9.00 -34.15 -11.41
N PHE A 564 8.14 -33.21 -11.03
CA PHE A 564 6.88 -33.52 -10.38
C PHE A 564 5.88 -34.20 -11.35
N PRO A 565 5.01 -35.11 -10.86
CA PRO A 565 3.97 -35.73 -11.68
C PRO A 565 2.92 -34.74 -12.20
N ASP A 566 2.50 -34.91 -13.44
CA ASP A 566 1.47 -34.06 -14.09
C ASP A 566 0.14 -34.02 -13.31
N GLU A 567 -0.22 -35.10 -12.60
CA GLU A 567 -1.40 -35.16 -11.72
C GLU A 567 -1.33 -34.12 -10.57
N MET A 568 -0.18 -34.03 -9.90
CA MET A 568 0.07 -33.07 -8.83
C MET A 568 0.08 -31.63 -9.37
N LEU A 569 0.74 -31.43 -10.51
CA LEU A 569 0.84 -30.12 -11.17
C LEU A 569 -0.54 -29.61 -11.63
N ASN A 570 -1.39 -30.49 -12.17
CA ASN A 570 -2.77 -30.13 -12.53
C ASN A 570 -3.64 -29.85 -11.29
N PHE A 571 -3.41 -30.57 -10.18
CA PHE A 571 -4.10 -30.30 -8.92
C PHE A 571 -3.76 -28.91 -8.39
N VAL A 572 -2.47 -28.57 -8.21
CA VAL A 572 -2.08 -27.24 -7.67
C VAL A 572 -2.51 -26.10 -8.59
N LYS A 573 -2.48 -26.31 -9.91
CA LYS A 573 -3.02 -25.37 -10.90
C LYS A 573 -4.50 -25.06 -10.68
N THR A 574 -5.30 -26.05 -10.29
CA THR A 574 -6.76 -25.93 -10.18
C THR A 574 -7.28 -25.68 -8.76
N HIS A 575 -6.45 -25.91 -7.74
CA HIS A 575 -6.74 -25.77 -6.31
C HIS A 575 -5.70 -24.92 -5.56
N PRO A 576 -5.50 -23.64 -5.92
CA PRO A 576 -4.54 -22.78 -5.20
C PRO A 576 -5.05 -22.31 -3.83
N LEU A 577 -6.33 -22.51 -3.48
CA LEU A 577 -6.95 -21.99 -2.25
C LEU A 577 -7.03 -23.06 -1.14
N MET A 578 -6.56 -22.74 0.07
CA MET A 578 -6.76 -23.58 1.26
C MET A 578 -8.17 -23.41 1.84
N ASP A 579 -8.71 -24.47 2.45
CA ASP A 579 -10.03 -24.44 3.09
C ASP A 579 -10.04 -23.59 4.37
N GLU A 580 -9.00 -23.77 5.20
CA GLU A 580 -8.83 -23.10 6.48
C GLU A 580 -8.33 -21.64 6.34
N ALA A 581 -8.76 -20.80 7.27
CA ALA A 581 -8.26 -19.44 7.43
C ALA A 581 -7.22 -19.39 8.55
N VAL A 582 -6.12 -18.69 8.33
CA VAL A 582 -5.06 -18.49 9.32
C VAL A 582 -5.61 -17.74 10.53
N PRO A 583 -5.66 -18.37 11.72
CA PRO A 583 -6.19 -17.74 12.92
C PRO A 583 -5.20 -16.71 13.47
N SER A 584 -5.73 -15.62 14.02
CA SER A 584 -4.95 -14.66 14.80
C SER A 584 -4.58 -15.23 16.18
N LEU A 585 -3.42 -14.81 16.70
CA LEU A 585 -2.94 -15.18 18.03
C LEU A 585 -3.87 -14.66 19.13
N GLY A 586 -4.58 -15.60 19.76
CA GLY A 586 -5.63 -15.33 20.74
C GLY A 586 -7.06 -15.30 20.15
N GLN A 587 -7.21 -15.55 18.84
CA GLN A 587 -8.48 -15.54 18.10
C GLN A 587 -9.28 -14.22 18.25
N ARG A 588 -8.56 -13.09 18.31
CA ARG A 588 -9.09 -11.72 18.37
C ARG A 588 -8.00 -10.72 17.97
N PRO A 589 -8.34 -9.47 17.61
CA PRO A 589 -7.36 -8.41 17.47
C PRO A 589 -6.70 -8.07 18.81
N TRP A 590 -5.45 -7.62 18.75
CA TRP A 590 -4.72 -7.06 19.89
C TRP A 590 -5.13 -5.61 20.16
N ILE A 591 -5.51 -4.88 19.11
CA ILE A 591 -5.94 -3.49 19.14
C ILE A 591 -7.16 -3.37 18.22
N VAL A 592 -8.18 -2.63 18.66
CA VAL A 592 -9.39 -2.28 17.89
C VAL A 592 -9.58 -0.76 17.99
N ARG A 593 -9.97 -0.13 16.88
CA ARG A 593 -10.33 1.29 16.78
C ARG A 593 -11.53 1.48 15.86
N THR A 594 -12.73 1.62 16.42
CA THR A 594 -14.01 1.88 15.73
C THR A 594 -14.66 3.21 16.12
N MET A 595 -14.17 3.88 17.17
CA MET A 595 -14.70 5.19 17.61
C MET A 595 -14.05 6.39 16.88
N VAL A 596 -13.18 6.15 15.90
CA VAL A 596 -12.41 7.17 15.18
C VAL A 596 -12.77 7.20 13.69
N ARG A 597 -12.80 8.40 13.10
CA ARG A 597 -13.10 8.60 11.66
C ARG A 597 -11.93 8.30 10.72
N TYR A 598 -10.75 7.98 11.25
CA TYR A 598 -9.56 7.63 10.45
C TYR A 598 -9.32 6.12 10.48
N GLN A 599 -8.72 5.59 9.42
CA GLN A 599 -8.28 4.19 9.37
C GLN A 599 -6.79 4.08 9.69
N LEU A 600 -6.38 3.01 10.36
CA LEU A 600 -4.96 2.68 10.58
C LEU A 600 -4.38 2.04 9.32
N ASN A 601 -3.18 2.47 8.90
CA ASN A 601 -2.60 2.08 7.60
C ASN A 601 -1.13 1.63 7.66
N LYS A 602 -0.35 2.01 8.68
CA LYS A 602 1.07 1.63 8.84
C LYS A 602 1.35 1.11 10.23
N ILE A 603 2.32 0.21 10.37
CA ILE A 603 2.79 -0.33 11.64
C ILE A 603 4.32 -0.40 11.68
N VAL A 604 4.92 -0.05 12.82
CA VAL A 604 6.28 -0.45 13.16
C VAL A 604 6.35 -0.85 14.64
N VAL A 605 7.26 -1.76 14.97
CA VAL A 605 7.36 -2.37 16.30
C VAL A 605 8.77 -2.21 16.87
N ASP A 606 8.86 -1.66 18.08
CA ASP A 606 10.03 -1.85 18.94
C ASP A 606 9.78 -3.03 19.88
N THR A 607 10.65 -4.02 19.85
CA THR A 607 10.63 -5.21 20.72
C THR A 607 11.62 -5.11 21.88
N GLU A 608 12.47 -4.07 21.88
CA GLU A 608 13.55 -3.85 22.84
C GLU A 608 13.39 -2.49 23.55
N ALA A 609 12.14 -2.05 23.74
CA ALA A 609 11.86 -0.75 24.32
C ALA A 609 12.26 -0.68 25.81
N GLY A 610 12.71 0.51 26.21
CA GLY A 610 13.09 0.86 27.57
C GLY A 610 14.47 0.37 28.04
N PRO A 611 14.86 0.73 29.28
CA PRO A 611 16.23 0.55 29.78
C PRO A 611 16.70 -0.91 29.83
N TYR A 612 15.76 -1.85 30.03
CA TYR A 612 16.00 -3.29 30.15
C TYR A 612 15.75 -4.08 28.86
N ARG A 613 15.37 -3.42 27.75
CA ARG A 613 15.03 -4.07 26.46
C ARG A 613 13.98 -5.18 26.54
N ASN A 614 12.98 -5.02 27.41
CA ASN A 614 12.01 -6.06 27.73
C ASN A 614 10.54 -5.62 27.54
N ARG A 615 10.29 -4.45 26.94
CA ARG A 615 8.95 -3.96 26.61
C ARG A 615 8.78 -3.92 25.10
N THR A 616 7.56 -4.19 24.65
CA THR A 616 7.18 -4.07 23.24
C THR A 616 6.28 -2.86 23.05
N VAL A 617 6.65 -1.97 22.14
CA VAL A 617 5.89 -0.77 21.78
C VAL A 617 5.53 -0.83 20.29
N LEU A 618 4.25 -0.64 19.99
CA LEU A 618 3.73 -0.48 18.63
C LEU A 618 3.55 0.99 18.32
N PHE A 619 3.94 1.39 17.11
CA PHE A 619 3.56 2.68 16.53
C PHE A 619 2.70 2.42 15.30
N LEU A 620 1.50 3.01 15.29
CA LEU A 620 0.48 2.80 14.26
C LEU A 620 0.19 4.14 13.58
N GLY A 621 0.40 4.21 12.28
CA GLY A 621 0.05 5.37 11.47
C GLY A 621 -1.39 5.31 10.97
N SER A 622 -2.01 6.48 10.77
CA SER A 622 -3.37 6.61 10.23
C SER A 622 -3.43 7.23 8.83
N SER A 623 -4.60 7.12 8.20
CA SER A 623 -4.95 7.80 6.95
C SER A 623 -4.95 9.34 7.05
N ARG A 624 -5.01 9.91 8.27
CA ARG A 624 -4.96 11.37 8.52
C ARG A 624 -3.59 11.87 8.98
N GLY A 625 -2.56 11.02 8.93
CA GLY A 625 -1.20 11.38 9.32
C GLY A 625 -0.98 11.46 10.84
N THR A 626 -1.91 10.93 11.65
CA THR A 626 -1.69 10.75 13.09
C THR A 626 -0.90 9.46 13.35
N VAL A 627 -0.18 9.43 14.46
CA VAL A 627 0.56 8.27 14.96
C VAL A 627 0.07 7.93 16.36
N LEU A 628 -0.31 6.68 16.57
CA LEU A 628 -0.75 6.14 17.85
C LEU A 628 0.33 5.22 18.40
N LYS A 629 0.67 5.38 19.69
CA LYS A 629 1.70 4.61 20.38
C LYS A 629 1.08 3.71 21.43
N PHE A 630 1.24 2.40 21.25
CA PHE A 630 0.69 1.38 22.14
C PHE A 630 1.79 0.64 22.90
N LEU A 631 1.63 0.50 24.21
CA LEU A 631 2.36 -0.46 25.03
C LEU A 631 1.68 -1.82 24.96
N ILE A 632 2.42 -2.86 24.58
CA ILE A 632 1.95 -4.23 24.66
C ILE A 632 2.27 -4.81 26.03
N MET A 633 1.23 -5.19 26.76
CA MET A 633 1.35 -5.76 28.09
C MET A 633 1.58 -7.29 27.99
N PRO A 634 2.69 -7.83 28.53
CA PRO A 634 2.90 -9.28 28.56
C PRO A 634 1.91 -9.96 29.50
N ASN A 635 1.35 -11.11 29.09
CA ASN A 635 0.44 -11.90 29.93
C ASN A 635 1.16 -13.12 30.54
N SER A 636 0.76 -13.53 31.74
CA SER A 636 1.31 -14.69 32.46
C SER A 636 1.15 -16.02 31.72
N ASN A 637 0.11 -16.15 30.88
CA ASN A 637 -0.26 -17.39 30.19
C ASN A 637 -0.02 -17.35 28.67
N ASN A 638 0.80 -16.43 28.15
CA ASN A 638 1.11 -16.26 26.71
C ASN A 638 -0.10 -16.04 25.77
N THR A 639 -1.32 -15.85 26.27
CA THR A 639 -2.51 -15.51 25.49
C THR A 639 -2.77 -14.01 25.58
N VAL A 640 -2.86 -13.31 24.44
CA VAL A 640 -2.98 -11.84 24.46
C VAL A 640 -4.39 -11.43 24.91
N THR A 641 -4.41 -10.52 25.89
CA THR A 641 -5.60 -9.91 26.48
C THR A 641 -5.78 -8.48 26.00
N SER A 642 -6.99 -7.94 26.15
CA SER A 642 -7.38 -6.57 25.77
C SER A 642 -6.73 -5.46 26.61
N GLY A 643 -5.63 -5.74 27.31
CA GLY A 643 -4.94 -4.82 28.23
C GLY A 643 -3.83 -3.99 27.60
N ASN A 644 -3.77 -3.89 26.27
CA ASN A 644 -2.82 -3.04 25.56
C ASN A 644 -3.18 -1.55 25.77
N ILE A 645 -2.18 -0.71 26.02
CA ILE A 645 -2.40 0.66 26.51
C ILE A 645 -2.00 1.67 25.44
N LEU A 646 -2.93 2.54 25.06
CA LEU A 646 -2.65 3.69 24.21
C LEU A 646 -1.91 4.75 25.04
N LEU A 647 -0.59 4.79 24.94
CA LEU A 647 0.27 5.72 25.68
C LEU A 647 0.13 7.15 25.18
N GLU A 648 0.05 7.32 23.86
CA GLU A 648 0.25 8.61 23.19
C GLU A 648 -0.47 8.63 21.84
N GLU A 649 -1.16 9.72 21.53
CA GLU A 649 -1.63 10.06 20.18
C GLU A 649 -0.98 11.38 19.77
N MET A 650 -0.38 11.41 18.58
CA MET A 650 0.34 12.57 18.05
C MET A 650 -0.01 12.84 16.59
N GLU A 651 -0.08 14.12 16.22
CA GLU A 651 -0.08 14.52 14.82
C GLU A 651 1.34 14.32 14.24
N GLY A 652 1.44 13.68 13.08
CA GLY A 652 2.71 13.42 12.41
C GLY A 652 2.95 14.27 11.16
N PHE A 653 1.88 14.83 10.57
CA PHE A 653 1.94 15.74 9.45
C PHE A 653 2.18 17.18 9.93
N ASN A 654 2.99 17.95 9.21
CA ASN A 654 3.36 19.32 9.57
C ASN A 654 2.97 20.27 8.44
N ALA A 655 1.74 20.78 8.45
CA ALA A 655 1.21 21.64 7.38
C ALA A 655 2.11 22.87 7.09
N ASP A 656 2.66 23.52 8.13
CA ASP A 656 3.54 24.69 7.99
C ASP A 656 4.77 24.44 7.10
N LYS A 657 5.27 23.19 7.06
CA LYS A 657 6.48 22.80 6.31
C LYS A 657 6.19 21.90 5.11
N CYS A 658 5.23 20.99 5.23
CA CYS A 658 4.91 19.98 4.23
C CYS A 658 3.92 20.47 3.15
N GLY A 659 3.39 21.68 3.27
CA GLY A 659 2.49 22.29 2.29
C GLY A 659 1.02 22.10 2.63
N GLU A 660 0.17 22.10 1.61
CA GLU A 660 -1.28 22.17 1.75
C GLU A 660 -1.88 21.00 2.54
N ASP A 661 -2.87 21.32 3.38
CA ASP A 661 -3.40 20.41 4.40
C ASP A 661 -4.52 19.48 3.89
N THR A 662 -4.31 18.84 2.74
CA THR A 662 -5.30 17.96 2.11
C THR A 662 -5.28 16.53 2.68
N PRO A 663 -6.39 15.77 2.61
CA PRO A 663 -6.43 14.37 3.00
C PRO A 663 -5.37 13.51 2.29
N GLN A 664 -5.07 13.82 1.03
CA GLN A 664 -4.08 13.15 0.19
C GLN A 664 -2.66 13.50 0.65
N ALA A 665 -2.37 14.75 1.03
CA ALA A 665 -1.08 15.15 1.58
C ALA A 665 -0.81 14.52 2.96
N ARG A 666 -1.84 14.45 3.81
CA ARG A 666 -1.81 13.78 5.13
C ARG A 666 -1.66 12.25 5.06
N ARG A 667 -1.81 11.61 3.90
CA ARG A 667 -1.72 10.15 3.76
C ARG A 667 -0.31 9.65 4.06
N LEU A 668 -0.13 9.00 5.22
CA LEU A 668 1.15 8.41 5.60
C LEU A 668 1.53 7.24 4.67
N LEU A 669 2.64 7.40 3.94
CA LEU A 669 3.12 6.44 2.95
C LEU A 669 4.02 5.36 3.57
N SER A 670 4.87 5.77 4.52
CA SER A 670 5.81 4.89 5.23
C SER A 670 6.05 5.36 6.66
N LEU A 671 6.34 4.40 7.54
CA LEU A 671 6.67 4.59 8.94
C LEU A 671 7.87 3.67 9.26
N ILE A 672 9.03 4.26 9.57
CA ILE A 672 10.25 3.51 9.88
C ILE A 672 10.75 3.89 11.28
N LEU A 673 11.08 2.90 12.10
CA LEU A 673 11.75 3.08 13.38
C LEU A 673 13.27 3.02 13.21
N ASP A 674 13.96 4.12 13.49
CA ASP A 674 15.41 4.12 13.66
C ASP A 674 15.80 3.90 15.12
N ARG A 675 15.94 2.63 15.51
CA ARG A 675 16.34 2.22 16.87
C ARG A 675 17.66 2.85 17.34
N ALA A 676 18.57 3.20 16.43
CA ALA A 676 19.88 3.75 16.77
C ALA A 676 19.82 5.18 17.31
N SER A 677 18.96 6.03 16.75
CA SER A 677 18.74 7.40 17.24
C SER A 677 17.44 7.57 18.04
N HIS A 678 16.67 6.50 18.22
CA HIS A 678 15.37 6.49 18.89
C HIS A 678 14.38 7.49 18.26
N THR A 679 14.31 7.51 16.92
CA THR A 679 13.34 8.33 16.17
C THR A 679 12.53 7.52 15.16
N LEU A 680 11.28 7.89 14.97
CA LEU A 680 10.43 7.50 13.85
C LEU A 680 10.69 8.41 12.64
N LEU A 681 10.60 7.84 11.45
CA LEU A 681 10.61 8.56 10.17
C LEU A 681 9.25 8.36 9.50
N LEU A 682 8.53 9.46 9.29
CA LEU A 682 7.19 9.53 8.73
C LEU A 682 7.27 10.09 7.31
N ALA A 683 6.99 9.28 6.29
CA ALA A 683 6.99 9.73 4.90
C ALA A 683 5.57 10.10 4.44
N PHE A 684 5.42 11.32 3.95
CA PHE A 684 4.23 11.84 3.27
C PHE A 684 4.59 12.13 1.80
N SER A 685 3.62 12.49 0.97
CA SER A 685 3.87 12.78 -0.46
C SER A 685 4.87 13.93 -0.66
N SER A 686 4.82 14.96 0.18
CA SER A 686 5.62 16.18 0.04
C SER A 686 6.85 16.27 0.95
N CYS A 687 6.96 15.43 1.98
CA CYS A 687 7.98 15.59 3.03
C CYS A 687 8.28 14.29 3.79
N VAL A 688 9.41 14.25 4.51
CA VAL A 688 9.67 13.24 5.56
C VAL A 688 9.88 13.92 6.90
N VAL A 689 9.08 13.58 7.90
CA VAL A 689 9.18 14.14 9.27
C VAL A 689 9.91 13.15 10.18
N ARG A 690 10.83 13.65 11.02
CA ARG A 690 11.56 12.85 12.02
C ARG A 690 11.09 13.17 13.43
N VAL A 691 10.51 12.18 14.10
CA VAL A 691 9.85 12.33 15.41
C VAL A 691 10.55 11.46 16.46
N PRO A 692 10.92 11.97 17.65
CA PRO A 692 11.43 11.13 18.74
C PRO A 692 10.41 10.07 19.17
N VAL A 693 10.84 8.86 19.52
CA VAL A 693 9.93 7.80 20.01
C VAL A 693 9.25 8.13 21.35
N ALA A 694 9.79 9.11 22.09
CA ALA A 694 9.26 9.60 23.36
C ALA A 694 9.74 11.02 23.65
N GLN A 695 8.91 11.80 24.35
CA GLN A 695 9.13 13.23 24.59
C GLN A 695 9.22 13.55 26.09
N CYS A 696 9.97 12.73 26.83
CA CYS A 696 10.06 12.76 28.30
C CYS A 696 10.35 14.15 28.89
N GLN A 697 11.04 15.02 28.15
CA GLN A 697 11.35 16.39 28.55
C GLN A 697 10.10 17.27 28.75
N LEU A 698 8.98 16.97 28.11
CA LEU A 698 7.70 17.69 28.30
C LEU A 698 7.18 17.57 29.74
N TYR A 699 7.40 16.43 30.38
CA TYR A 699 7.06 16.25 31.80
C TYR A 699 7.99 17.04 32.73
N SER A 700 9.15 17.51 32.23
CA SER A 700 10.04 18.44 32.92
C SER A 700 10.32 18.04 34.38
N ARG A 701 9.87 18.83 35.36
CA ARG A 701 10.00 18.59 36.81
C ARG A 701 8.77 17.95 37.47
N CYS A 702 7.81 17.49 36.68
CA CYS A 702 6.60 16.83 37.17
C CYS A 702 6.79 15.32 37.27
N MET A 703 7.18 14.83 38.45
CA MET A 703 7.35 13.39 38.70
C MET A 703 6.05 12.61 38.47
N LYS A 704 4.91 13.18 38.90
CA LYS A 704 3.58 12.56 38.73
C LYS A 704 3.27 12.25 37.27
N ASN A 705 3.37 13.22 36.37
CA ASN A 705 3.10 12.99 34.94
C ASN A 705 4.18 12.10 34.29
N CYS A 706 5.43 12.19 34.73
CA CYS A 706 6.50 11.30 34.26
C CYS A 706 6.18 9.83 34.53
N ILE A 707 5.75 9.48 35.75
CA ILE A 707 5.38 8.11 36.13
C ILE A 707 4.02 7.71 35.52
N ALA A 708 3.03 8.61 35.53
CA ALA A 708 1.71 8.37 34.93
C ALA A 708 1.74 8.19 33.39
N SER A 709 2.79 8.68 32.71
CA SER A 709 2.98 8.46 31.27
C SER A 709 3.05 6.97 30.91
N ARG A 710 3.55 6.14 31.84
CA ARG A 710 3.83 4.70 31.66
C ARG A 710 4.71 4.36 30.45
N ASP A 711 5.40 5.36 29.90
CA ASP A 711 6.20 5.23 28.69
C ASP A 711 7.52 4.48 28.99
N PRO A 712 7.79 3.31 28.38
CA PRO A 712 9.02 2.55 28.61
C PRO A 712 10.31 3.33 28.35
N TYR A 713 10.26 4.37 27.49
CA TYR A 713 11.42 5.21 27.18
C TYR A 713 11.65 6.34 28.19
N CYS A 714 10.74 6.58 29.13
CA CYS A 714 10.82 7.69 30.08
C CYS A 714 10.98 7.19 31.52
N GLY A 715 11.72 7.96 32.31
CA GLY A 715 11.76 7.75 33.75
C GLY A 715 12.25 8.97 34.50
N TRP A 716 11.89 9.02 35.78
CA TRP A 716 12.28 10.07 36.69
C TRP A 716 13.70 9.83 37.19
N THR A 717 14.58 10.83 37.09
CA THR A 717 15.99 10.70 37.49
C THR A 717 16.31 11.54 38.71
N ARG A 718 17.43 11.22 39.38
CA ARG A 718 17.95 12.01 40.53
C ARG A 718 18.21 13.49 40.25
N GLY A 719 18.18 13.94 38.98
CA GLY A 719 18.22 15.36 38.61
C GLY A 719 16.91 16.12 38.86
N SER A 720 15.91 15.47 39.46
CA SER A 720 14.54 16.00 39.60
C SER A 720 13.91 16.38 38.27
N THR A 721 14.18 15.56 37.24
CA THR A 721 13.64 15.70 35.89
C THR A 721 13.28 14.36 35.27
N CYS A 722 12.21 14.36 34.49
CA CYS A 722 11.86 13.26 33.61
C CYS A 722 12.82 13.23 32.42
N SER A 723 13.44 12.08 32.17
CA SER A 723 14.50 11.94 31.16
C SER A 723 14.28 10.71 30.29
N PHE A 724 14.84 10.76 29.08
CA PHE A 724 14.86 9.62 28.16
C PHE A 724 15.85 8.55 28.65
N LEU A 725 15.36 7.33 28.85
CA LEU A 725 16.12 6.18 29.30
C LEU A 725 16.64 5.37 28.12
N ARG A 726 17.95 5.41 27.89
CA ARG A 726 18.61 4.57 26.89
C ARG A 726 18.77 3.14 27.42
N PRO A 727 18.79 2.12 26.53
CA PRO A 727 19.11 0.75 26.93
C PRO A 727 20.45 0.68 27.68
N GLY A 728 20.47 0.04 28.85
CA GLY A 728 21.66 -0.04 29.71
C GLY A 728 21.98 1.22 30.52
N THR A 729 21.00 2.13 30.72
CA THR A 729 21.15 3.28 31.62
C THR A 729 21.55 2.83 33.04
N ARG A 730 22.70 3.32 33.53
CA ARG A 730 23.26 2.98 34.86
C ARG A 730 22.92 4.00 35.97
N ILE A 731 22.38 5.15 35.59
CA ILE A 731 21.95 6.20 36.54
C ILE A 731 20.69 5.69 37.25
N PRO A 732 20.55 5.83 38.58
CA PRO A 732 19.30 5.49 39.26
C PRO A 732 18.12 6.30 38.70
N PHE A 733 17.11 5.58 38.23
CA PHE A 733 15.85 6.11 37.72
C PHE A 733 14.67 5.39 38.36
N GLU A 734 13.50 6.03 38.32
CA GLU A 734 12.23 5.50 38.77
C GLU A 734 11.23 5.53 37.60
N GLN A 735 10.52 4.42 37.39
CA GLN A 735 9.50 4.26 36.37
C GLN A 735 8.49 3.22 36.85
N ASP A 736 7.20 3.42 36.55
CA ASP A 736 6.18 2.39 36.70
C ASP A 736 5.38 2.26 35.40
N VAL A 737 5.86 1.36 34.55
CA VAL A 737 5.25 1.04 33.25
C VAL A 737 4.02 0.11 33.43
N GLU A 738 3.93 -0.64 34.53
CA GLU A 738 2.97 -1.74 34.69
C GLU A 738 1.67 -1.31 35.36
N GLN A 739 1.71 -0.31 36.25
CA GLN A 739 0.52 0.24 36.91
C GLN A 739 0.41 1.75 36.70
N GLY A 740 1.52 2.49 36.68
CA GLY A 740 1.54 3.95 36.65
C GLY A 740 1.11 4.56 37.99
N ASN A 741 1.47 3.92 39.10
CA ASN A 741 1.01 4.29 40.44
C ASN A 741 1.60 5.62 40.90
N THR A 742 0.75 6.65 40.94
CA THR A 742 1.10 8.01 41.39
C THR A 742 0.43 8.41 42.71
N SER A 743 -0.21 7.47 43.42
CA SER A 743 -0.98 7.75 44.64
C SER A 743 -0.19 8.37 45.80
N HIS A 744 1.13 8.19 45.80
CA HIS A 744 2.06 8.68 46.81
C HIS A 744 2.79 9.97 46.38
N LEU A 745 2.49 10.51 45.19
CA LEU A 745 3.15 11.69 44.62
C LEU A 745 2.25 12.92 44.71
N GLY A 746 2.87 14.07 45.02
CA GLY A 746 2.20 15.37 44.96
C GLY A 746 1.75 15.74 43.55
N ASP A 747 0.75 16.60 43.47
CA ASP A 747 0.35 17.22 42.21
C ASP A 747 1.43 18.17 41.69
N CYS A 748 1.38 18.45 40.39
CA CYS A 748 2.34 19.31 39.73
C CYS A 748 1.76 20.72 39.59
N ASP A 749 2.39 21.69 40.24
CA ASP A 749 2.02 23.10 40.11
C ASP A 749 2.00 23.51 38.63
N ALA A 750 0.86 24.04 38.20
CA ALA A 750 0.62 24.46 36.83
C ALA A 750 1.38 25.76 36.52
N TYR A 751 2.71 25.67 36.35
CA TYR A 751 3.50 26.74 35.75
C TYR A 751 3.23 26.76 34.24
N SER A 752 2.08 27.34 33.90
CA SER A 752 1.68 27.64 32.53
C SER A 752 2.75 28.51 31.87
N GLN A 753 3.59 27.90 31.03
CA GLN A 753 4.26 28.67 29.99
C GLN A 753 3.16 29.19 29.06
N GLN A 754 3.16 30.50 28.81
CA GLN A 754 2.09 31.20 28.09
C GLN A 754 1.98 30.77 26.62
N VAL A 755 1.30 29.65 26.39
CA VAL A 755 0.46 29.38 25.21
C VAL A 755 -0.83 28.82 25.79
N GLY A 756 -1.93 29.57 25.67
CA GLY A 756 -3.14 29.34 26.46
C GLY A 756 -3.89 28.07 26.06
N VAL A 757 -3.73 27.00 26.85
CA VAL A 757 -4.67 25.86 26.87
C VAL A 757 -5.11 25.63 28.31
N CYS A 758 -6.32 26.09 28.64
CA CYS A 758 -6.97 25.72 29.90
C CYS A 758 -7.31 24.23 29.83
N THR A 759 -6.78 23.42 30.75
CA THR A 759 -7.25 22.04 30.96
C THR A 759 -8.67 22.08 31.49
N ALA A 760 -9.66 21.95 30.61
CA ALA A 760 -11.03 21.72 31.00
C ALA A 760 -11.13 20.33 31.65
N GLN A 761 -11.31 20.30 32.97
CA GLN A 761 -11.88 19.12 33.63
C GLN A 761 -13.33 18.97 33.13
N VAL A 762 -13.53 18.18 32.08
CA VAL A 762 -14.86 17.74 31.66
C VAL A 762 -15.34 16.69 32.66
N GLN A 763 -15.81 17.18 33.80
CA GLN A 763 -16.63 16.39 34.70
C GLN A 763 -17.98 16.18 33.99
N TYR A 764 -18.21 14.96 33.50
CA TYR A 764 -19.46 14.59 32.83
C TYR A 764 -20.65 14.67 33.79
N LEU A 765 -21.22 15.87 33.90
CA LEU A 765 -22.55 16.13 34.43
C LEU A 765 -23.49 16.28 33.25
N CYS A 766 -24.40 15.32 33.09
CA CYS A 766 -25.41 15.36 32.03
C CYS A 766 -26.36 16.54 32.24
N HIS A 767 -26.16 17.61 31.46
CA HIS A 767 -27.16 18.63 31.21
C HIS A 767 -27.09 19.07 29.75
N VAL A 768 -28.20 18.90 29.05
CA VAL A 768 -28.38 19.36 27.66
C VAL A 768 -29.31 20.57 27.71
N PRO A 769 -28.82 21.80 27.46
CA PRO A 769 -29.68 22.91 27.09
C PRO A 769 -30.07 22.80 25.61
N ALA A 770 -31.30 23.18 25.29
CA ALA A 770 -31.81 23.24 23.93
C ALA A 770 -31.55 24.62 23.27
N GLU A 771 -31.78 24.68 21.95
CA GLU A 771 -31.73 25.88 21.10
C GLU A 771 -30.30 26.42 20.87
N VAL A 772 -29.89 26.88 19.68
CA VAL A 772 -30.65 27.54 18.60
C VAL A 772 -30.27 26.96 17.22
N VAL A 773 -31.26 26.83 16.33
CA VAL A 773 -31.08 26.67 14.87
C VAL A 773 -31.47 27.99 14.20
N VAL A 774 -30.62 28.52 13.31
CA VAL A 774 -30.98 29.58 12.36
C VAL A 774 -30.44 29.23 10.98
N GLU A 775 -31.38 29.13 10.04
CA GLU A 775 -31.33 29.41 8.59
C GLU A 775 -29.97 29.28 7.84
N VAL A 776 -29.96 28.46 6.79
CA VAL A 776 -30.15 28.97 5.42
C VAL A 776 -30.98 27.97 4.61
N ALA A 777 -32.10 28.43 4.06
CA ALA A 777 -32.76 27.81 2.91
C ALA A 777 -33.32 28.93 2.01
N VAL A 778 -32.64 29.16 0.90
CA VAL A 778 -33.13 29.86 -0.31
C VAL A 778 -32.69 29.01 -1.49
#